data_AF-A0A1I4UVN2-F1
#
_entry.id   AF-A0A1I4UVN2-F1
#
_cell.length_a   1.000
_cell.length_b   1.000
_cell.length_c   1.000
_cell.angle_alpha   90.00
_cell.angle_beta   90.00
_cell.angle_gamma   90.00
#
_symmetry.space_group_name_H-M   'P 1'
#
loop_
_entity.id
_entity.type
_entity.pdbx_description
1 polymer ?
#
loop_
_entity_poly.entity_id
_entity_poly.type
_entity_poly.pdbx_seq_one_letter_code
_entity_poly.pdbx_strand_id
1 'polypeptide(L)'
;MSGSPSPFVRNAFVASLRTRCATEIAAARFWLVGFPEDSALMLYDTQTRLVWEYDCEGWRDYSLSEAQEHVEDKSVMGTRPWRLPTRAELEEFASTYGNPLHGDNGGRALKGIDYWMTQEGKIDVDIEDDWVDAQGQGSVIACSDQVRYLDTQDFVTHAIQRGWHLTSLDADQTEDPLAIMNTLAPDLMALYRDVDYRICRQPKLSDVQFTDPSLGMWEFFGEDPELLKDAGVRARDPATDIKDWSIAIDFGTSSSVVAYDDNGRYKLLRIGAKDQWEKEQPEHYENPTVLEFVDVPRSLEVWNAQAYRPNLDWDNVRCSHEALHNLRNNGSDPKVVASILSKIKHWAMRHGADNLTRIADQANGYEYSLPALSKRDVVKGKPLAVSQDDPLDPIELYAWYLGMAINWRSRGLFLRYYMTFPVAYTRDLKETILMSFRRGLQRSLPVQLLGSEAFSAFSVEELANEPAAYAAAALPRLGIEPTEQGIAYGVFDFGGGTTDFDFGRYRLPTLDEEDEGWEEVFEHYGNAGDAFLGGENLLENMAYLVFRHNLEFCRGKRIGFVRPLDADDFPGSEMFLLDSRSASTNSVMLVSRLRPLWEQGALAEKNGNGVLKLPLLNRDGEKVESELAVPVDALLAYLNERIGLGIRNFFSAMGKAFNGHGVEQVHVLLAGNSSRSMIVQKLFEEVASGAPAESLSDKVSGAAVMGFGVAGSFISSVWQHVEAEQKKHQATPPADDETASPPDASAPRIIVHQPLVSNPDQPYSPNGKTGVAIGLLRLAPGSPVKVISHIARDSEDAPFAHYVGRVQRNRFVPGLAQGERYHTWKELGVPRERVFNLYHSQSPRAHTGEMEDGETGLHKLRLTIAGDHQGHRVYAKAIGPHQVQLCTASSLEALEAGDCSVVGELDLAKG
;
A
#
# COMPACT_ATOMS: atom_id res chain seq x y z
N MET A 1 31.04 -35.49 -20.75
CA MET A 1 30.00 -35.23 -21.78
C MET A 1 28.91 -36.30 -21.66
N SER A 2 27.72 -35.91 -21.19
CA SER A 2 26.39 -36.41 -21.62
C SER A 2 25.30 -35.73 -20.76
N GLY A 3 24.54 -34.81 -21.37
CA GLY A 3 23.21 -34.32 -20.95
C GLY A 3 23.14 -33.53 -19.64
N SER A 4 23.37 -32.21 -19.66
CA SER A 4 22.34 -31.14 -19.63
C SER A 4 21.53 -31.08 -18.32
N PRO A 5 21.71 -30.03 -17.47
CA PRO A 5 20.96 -29.87 -16.23
C PRO A 5 19.49 -29.51 -16.47
N SER A 6 18.65 -30.01 -15.56
CA SER A 6 17.19 -29.92 -15.52
C SER A 6 16.65 -28.50 -15.17
N PRO A 7 15.32 -28.25 -15.06
CA PRO A 7 14.68 -26.94 -15.16
C PRO A 7 15.30 -25.83 -14.33
N PHE A 8 15.10 -24.58 -14.79
CA PHE A 8 15.53 -23.37 -14.09
C PHE A 8 15.30 -23.42 -12.57
N VAL A 9 14.16 -23.97 -12.13
CA VAL A 9 13.80 -24.04 -10.70
C VAL A 9 14.48 -25.20 -9.94
N ARG A 10 14.80 -26.32 -10.59
CA ARG A 10 15.67 -27.35 -9.99
C ARG A 10 17.10 -26.84 -9.85
N ASN A 11 17.58 -26.07 -10.83
CA ASN A 11 18.88 -25.40 -10.75
C ASN A 11 18.90 -24.31 -9.65
N ALA A 12 17.82 -23.53 -9.51
CA ALA A 12 17.67 -22.56 -8.44
C ALA A 12 17.60 -23.21 -7.05
N PHE A 13 16.88 -24.34 -6.91
CA PHE A 13 16.85 -25.11 -5.66
C PHE A 13 18.25 -25.62 -5.28
N VAL A 14 18.96 -26.26 -6.22
CA VAL A 14 20.33 -26.74 -6.00
C VAL A 14 21.30 -25.59 -5.71
N ALA A 15 21.15 -24.44 -6.39
CA ALA A 15 21.93 -23.24 -6.11
C ALA A 15 21.65 -22.70 -4.70
N SER A 16 20.40 -22.71 -4.24
CA SER A 16 20.05 -22.26 -2.88
C SER A 16 20.63 -23.16 -1.79
N LEU A 17 20.62 -24.48 -1.99
CA LEU A 17 21.27 -25.43 -1.09
C LEU A 17 22.78 -25.18 -1.05
N ARG A 18 23.40 -24.96 -2.21
CA ARG A 18 24.83 -24.63 -2.32
C ARG A 18 25.18 -23.33 -1.60
N THR A 19 24.38 -22.29 -1.76
CA THR A 19 24.58 -21.01 -1.06
C THR A 19 24.48 -21.23 0.45
N ARG A 20 23.49 -22.00 0.93
CA ARG A 20 23.34 -22.32 2.35
C ARG A 20 24.55 -23.06 2.91
N CYS A 21 25.02 -24.11 2.22
CA CYS A 21 26.26 -24.81 2.59
C CYS A 21 27.45 -23.87 2.64
N ALA A 22 27.58 -22.99 1.64
CA ALA A 22 28.68 -22.06 1.57
C ALA A 22 28.65 -21.03 2.72
N THR A 23 27.47 -20.54 3.09
CA THR A 23 27.29 -19.66 4.26
C THR A 23 27.68 -20.37 5.55
N GLU A 24 27.27 -21.62 5.72
CA GLU A 24 27.59 -22.43 6.91
C GLU A 24 29.09 -22.72 7.02
N ILE A 25 29.72 -23.14 5.91
CA ILE A 25 31.17 -23.35 5.86
C ILE A 25 31.92 -22.05 6.14
N ALA A 26 31.46 -20.91 5.59
CA ALA A 26 32.10 -19.61 5.82
C ALA A 26 31.92 -19.08 7.26
N ALA A 27 31.00 -19.64 8.05
CA ALA A 27 30.77 -19.21 9.43
C ALA A 27 31.86 -19.67 10.40
N ALA A 28 32.63 -20.71 10.04
CA ALA A 28 33.78 -21.19 10.81
C ALA A 28 35.06 -21.08 9.99
N ARG A 29 36.17 -20.77 10.67
CA ARG A 29 37.47 -20.65 10.01
C ARG A 29 38.06 -22.00 9.62
N PHE A 30 37.92 -23.00 10.48
CA PHE A 30 38.58 -24.29 10.33
C PHE A 30 37.58 -25.43 10.20
N TRP A 31 37.80 -26.30 9.22
CA TRP A 31 37.01 -27.51 8.99
C TRP A 31 37.92 -28.71 8.81
N LEU A 32 37.61 -29.81 9.50
CA LEU A 32 38.22 -31.09 9.19
C LEU A 32 37.58 -31.64 7.92
N VAL A 33 38.41 -32.04 6.97
CA VAL A 33 38.00 -32.62 5.69
C VAL A 33 38.45 -34.06 5.67
N GLY A 34 37.51 -34.98 5.50
CA GLY A 34 37.74 -36.43 5.53
C GLY A 34 36.86 -37.18 4.53
N PHE A 35 36.98 -38.51 4.51
CA PHE A 35 35.96 -39.39 3.93
C PHE A 35 35.17 -40.05 5.09
N PRO A 36 33.87 -40.38 4.90
CA PRO A 36 33.05 -40.95 5.99
C PRO A 36 33.60 -42.24 6.64
N GLU A 37 34.43 -43.00 5.93
CA GLU A 37 35.00 -44.28 6.39
C GLU A 37 36.55 -44.26 6.48
N ASP A 38 37.20 -43.10 6.33
CA ASP A 38 38.66 -42.96 6.36
C ASP A 38 39.10 -42.19 7.61
N SER A 39 40.23 -42.60 8.20
CA SER A 39 40.83 -41.92 9.35
C SER A 39 41.74 -40.76 8.95
N ALA A 40 42.15 -40.66 7.68
CA ALA A 40 42.99 -39.56 7.21
C ALA A 40 42.20 -38.26 7.12
N LEU A 41 42.73 -37.19 7.74
CA LEU A 41 42.10 -35.87 7.76
C LEU A 41 43.02 -34.79 7.18
N MET A 42 42.39 -33.80 6.57
CA MET A 42 43.01 -32.53 6.23
C MET A 42 42.28 -31.41 6.97
N LEU A 43 42.94 -30.27 7.12
CA LEU A 43 42.36 -29.09 7.75
C LEU A 43 42.17 -27.98 6.72
N TYR A 44 40.93 -27.63 6.41
CA TYR A 44 40.62 -26.53 5.51
C TYR A 44 40.50 -25.21 6.29
N ASP A 45 41.30 -24.21 5.92
CA ASP A 45 41.22 -22.84 6.43
C ASP A 45 40.41 -21.99 5.44
N THR A 46 39.20 -21.59 5.81
CA THR A 46 38.27 -20.86 4.93
C THR A 46 38.72 -19.44 4.62
N GLN A 47 39.58 -18.86 5.45
CA GLN A 47 40.07 -17.49 5.30
C GLN A 47 41.22 -17.42 4.30
N THR A 48 42.23 -18.28 4.47
CA THR A 48 43.39 -18.36 3.56
C THR A 48 43.12 -19.24 2.34
N ARG A 49 42.07 -20.07 2.41
CA ARG A 49 41.67 -21.11 1.44
C ARG A 49 42.76 -22.15 1.19
N LEU A 50 43.67 -22.30 2.16
CA LEU A 50 44.68 -23.34 2.17
C LEU A 50 44.12 -24.58 2.84
N VAL A 51 44.60 -25.73 2.38
CA VAL A 51 44.38 -27.01 3.05
C VAL A 51 45.69 -27.39 3.72
N TRP A 52 45.62 -27.60 5.03
CA TRP A 52 46.73 -27.97 5.89
C TRP A 52 46.70 -29.45 6.22
N GLU A 53 47.87 -30.01 6.45
CA GLU A 53 47.98 -31.33 7.01
C GLU A 53 47.52 -31.33 8.47
N TYR A 54 46.60 -32.22 8.82
CA TYR A 54 46.08 -32.32 10.19
C TYR A 54 46.92 -33.26 11.07
N ASP A 55 47.31 -34.42 10.51
CA ASP A 55 48.06 -35.48 11.22
C ASP A 55 49.58 -35.35 11.02
N CYS A 56 50.13 -34.15 11.16
CA CYS A 56 51.58 -33.94 11.02
C CYS A 56 52.36 -34.58 12.19
N GLU A 57 53.39 -35.37 11.87
CA GLU A 57 54.30 -35.96 12.85
C GLU A 57 55.35 -34.93 13.29
N GLY A 58 55.08 -34.23 14.39
CA GLY A 58 55.89 -33.12 14.84
C GLY A 58 57.19 -33.46 15.62
N TRP A 59 57.56 -34.74 15.74
CA TRP A 59 58.69 -35.17 16.58
C TRP A 59 59.99 -35.41 15.80
N ARG A 60 60.00 -35.17 14.48
CA ARG A 60 61.15 -35.41 13.62
C ARG A 60 61.59 -34.11 12.96
N ASP A 61 62.86 -33.78 13.17
CA ASP A 61 63.48 -32.62 12.55
C ASP A 61 64.05 -32.95 11.17
N TYR A 62 63.84 -32.02 10.23
CA TYR A 62 64.32 -32.10 8.86
C TYR A 62 65.15 -30.87 8.53
N SER A 63 66.22 -31.02 7.75
CA SER A 63 66.82 -29.87 7.05
C SER A 63 65.87 -29.38 5.93
N LEU A 64 66.07 -28.15 5.44
CA LEU A 64 65.21 -27.58 4.39
C LEU A 64 65.10 -28.46 3.14
N SER A 65 66.21 -29.05 2.66
CA SER A 65 66.19 -29.94 1.50
C SER A 65 65.44 -31.24 1.76
N GLU A 66 65.62 -31.83 2.95
CA GLU A 66 64.92 -33.06 3.34
C GLU A 66 63.42 -32.81 3.53
N ALA A 67 63.05 -31.66 4.07
CA ALA A 67 61.66 -31.24 4.24
C ALA A 67 60.96 -31.02 2.89
N GLN A 68 61.63 -30.38 1.93
CA GLN A 68 61.10 -30.19 0.57
C GLN A 68 60.84 -31.53 -0.13
N GLU A 69 61.81 -32.45 -0.11
CA GLU A 69 61.67 -33.79 -0.69
C GLU A 69 60.56 -34.58 0.01
N HIS A 70 60.48 -34.52 1.35
CA HIS A 70 59.46 -35.20 2.12
C HIS A 70 58.04 -34.76 1.76
N VAL A 71 57.83 -33.46 1.53
CA VAL A 71 56.50 -32.92 1.21
C VAL A 71 56.12 -33.14 -0.26
N GLU A 72 57.07 -33.14 -1.19
CA GLU A 72 56.81 -33.42 -2.61
C GLU A 72 56.21 -34.83 -2.84
N ASP A 73 56.69 -35.83 -2.10
CA ASP A 73 56.19 -37.20 -2.19
C ASP A 73 54.86 -37.43 -1.45
N LYS A 74 54.40 -36.44 -0.67
CA LYS A 74 53.24 -36.56 0.19
C LYS A 74 51.93 -36.68 -0.61
N SER A 75 50.98 -37.43 -0.06
CA SER A 75 49.65 -37.64 -0.63
C SER A 75 48.66 -37.91 0.49
N VAL A 76 48.04 -36.86 1.03
CA VAL A 76 46.96 -36.99 2.01
C VAL A 76 45.63 -37.11 1.27
N MET A 77 44.84 -38.14 1.56
CA MET A 77 43.54 -38.39 0.90
C MET A 77 43.60 -38.40 -0.65
N GLY A 78 44.72 -38.86 -1.22
CA GLY A 78 44.95 -38.87 -2.67
C GLY A 78 45.07 -37.48 -3.31
N THR A 79 45.28 -36.44 -2.51
CA THR A 79 45.45 -35.05 -2.98
C THR A 79 46.93 -34.69 -3.15
N ARG A 80 47.23 -33.95 -4.22
CA ARG A 80 48.54 -33.41 -4.59
C ARG A 80 48.32 -32.13 -5.43
N PRO A 81 49.29 -31.20 -5.48
CA PRO A 81 50.57 -31.21 -4.77
C PRO A 81 50.46 -30.67 -3.34
N TRP A 82 51.39 -31.08 -2.48
CA TRP A 82 51.64 -30.52 -1.15
C TRP A 82 52.97 -29.75 -1.18
N ARG A 83 53.12 -28.75 -0.33
CA ARG A 83 54.36 -27.96 -0.19
C ARG A 83 54.58 -27.50 1.25
N LEU A 84 55.81 -27.05 1.52
CA LEU A 84 56.06 -26.26 2.73
C LEU A 84 55.31 -24.92 2.65
N PRO A 85 54.75 -24.43 3.76
CA PRO A 85 54.19 -23.09 3.85
C PRO A 85 55.30 -22.05 3.71
N THR A 86 54.94 -20.85 3.23
CA THR A 86 55.84 -19.70 3.42
C THR A 86 55.86 -19.31 4.89
N ARG A 87 56.89 -18.56 5.29
CA ARG A 87 56.96 -17.97 6.63
C ARG A 87 55.68 -17.23 7.02
N ALA A 88 55.20 -16.35 6.15
CA ALA A 88 54.00 -15.57 6.41
C ALA A 88 52.74 -16.45 6.55
N GLU A 89 52.59 -17.47 5.72
CA GLU A 89 51.45 -18.41 5.80
C GLU A 89 51.49 -19.19 7.12
N LEU A 90 52.67 -19.65 7.56
CA LEU A 90 52.80 -20.41 8.79
C LEU A 90 52.62 -19.54 10.04
N GLU A 91 53.16 -18.33 10.06
CA GLU A 91 52.96 -17.37 11.16
C GLU A 91 51.49 -16.97 11.30
N GLU A 92 50.81 -16.67 10.18
CA GLU A 92 49.37 -16.35 10.19
C GLU A 92 48.55 -17.54 10.69
N PHE A 93 48.86 -18.75 10.20
CA PHE A 93 48.18 -19.96 10.64
C PHE A 93 48.40 -20.22 12.13
N ALA A 94 49.65 -20.15 12.62
CA ALA A 94 49.99 -20.40 14.02
C ALA A 94 49.50 -19.31 14.99
N SER A 95 49.41 -18.05 14.56
CA SER A 95 48.90 -16.96 15.39
C SER A 95 47.37 -16.91 15.51
N THR A 96 46.66 -17.78 14.78
CA THR A 96 45.20 -17.75 14.72
C THR A 96 44.56 -18.29 16.01
N TYR A 97 43.72 -17.46 16.65
CA TYR A 97 42.92 -17.88 17.79
C TYR A 97 41.96 -19.03 17.44
N GLY A 98 41.99 -20.11 18.23
CA GLY A 98 41.17 -21.29 17.99
C GLY A 98 41.72 -22.23 16.91
N ASN A 99 43.02 -22.13 16.58
CA ASN A 99 43.65 -23.11 15.69
C ASN A 99 43.60 -24.51 16.34
N PRO A 100 43.02 -25.53 15.67
CA PRO A 100 42.85 -26.87 16.25
C PRO A 100 44.16 -27.63 16.45
N LEU A 101 45.26 -27.12 15.90
CA LEU A 101 46.58 -27.66 16.15
C LEU A 101 47.26 -27.02 17.37
N HIS A 102 46.70 -25.99 18.02
CA HIS A 102 47.27 -25.48 19.27
C HIS A 102 47.23 -26.51 20.39
N GLY A 103 48.27 -26.50 21.23
CA GLY A 103 48.27 -27.25 22.49
C GLY A 103 47.49 -26.54 23.61
N ASP A 104 47.18 -27.27 24.69
CA ASP A 104 46.37 -26.79 25.83
C ASP A 104 46.95 -25.60 26.61
N ASN A 105 48.17 -25.14 26.29
CA ASN A 105 48.92 -24.15 27.06
C ASN A 105 48.73 -22.70 26.61
N GLY A 106 47.88 -22.43 25.60
CA GLY A 106 47.55 -21.06 25.16
C GLY A 106 48.67 -20.30 24.43
N GLY A 107 49.78 -20.99 24.08
CA GLY A 107 50.82 -20.51 23.17
C GLY A 107 50.46 -20.76 21.70
N ARG A 108 51.32 -20.31 20.78
CA ARG A 108 51.16 -20.50 19.33
C ARG A 108 51.79 -21.80 18.83
N ALA A 109 52.49 -22.50 19.71
CA ALA A 109 53.04 -23.83 19.47
C ALA A 109 51.98 -24.77 18.85
N LEU A 110 52.28 -25.27 17.66
CA LEU A 110 51.45 -26.24 16.96
C LEU A 110 51.81 -27.64 17.46
N LYS A 111 50.84 -28.41 17.93
CA LYS A 111 50.98 -29.74 18.52
C LYS A 111 52.04 -29.80 19.63
N GLY A 112 52.27 -28.67 20.32
CA GLY A 112 53.29 -28.53 21.37
C GLY A 112 54.72 -28.37 20.87
N ILE A 113 54.91 -27.96 19.61
CA ILE A 113 56.22 -27.74 18.98
C ILE A 113 56.33 -26.31 18.47
N ASP A 114 57.49 -25.71 18.73
CA ASP A 114 57.77 -24.30 18.44
C ASP A 114 58.53 -24.13 17.12
N TYR A 115 59.38 -25.09 16.75
CA TYR A 115 60.25 -24.97 15.58
C TYR A 115 59.72 -25.72 14.36
N TRP A 116 59.37 -24.97 13.32
CA TRP A 116 58.79 -25.51 12.09
C TRP A 116 59.53 -25.04 10.84
N MET A 117 59.56 -25.90 9.84
CA MET A 117 60.17 -25.64 8.53
C MET A 117 59.21 -24.87 7.61
N THR A 118 59.73 -23.81 7.00
CA THR A 118 59.08 -23.01 5.95
C THR A 118 59.89 -23.10 4.65
N GLN A 119 59.42 -22.48 3.58
CA GLN A 119 60.20 -22.36 2.33
C GLN A 119 61.50 -21.57 2.52
N GLU A 120 61.53 -20.66 3.49
CA GLU A 120 62.64 -19.75 3.78
C GLU A 120 63.66 -20.32 4.78
N GLY A 121 63.29 -21.37 5.52
CA GLY A 121 64.10 -21.98 6.58
C GLY A 121 63.28 -22.33 7.82
N LYS A 122 63.95 -22.68 8.90
CA LYS A 122 63.30 -22.95 10.19
C LYS A 122 62.89 -21.63 10.86
N ILE A 123 61.67 -21.57 11.39
CA ILE A 123 61.17 -20.46 12.21
C ILE A 123 60.71 -20.96 13.58
N ASP A 124 60.60 -20.05 14.54
CA ASP A 124 59.95 -20.27 15.84
C ASP A 124 58.53 -19.66 15.77
N VAL A 125 57.50 -20.49 15.87
CA VAL A 125 56.11 -20.00 15.76
C VAL A 125 55.55 -19.47 17.08
N ASP A 126 56.22 -19.73 18.22
CA ASP A 126 55.76 -19.29 19.56
C ASP A 126 56.23 -17.88 19.92
N ILE A 127 57.18 -17.31 19.16
CA ILE A 127 57.72 -15.97 19.35
C ILE A 127 57.43 -15.11 18.12
N GLU A 128 56.96 -13.88 18.34
CA GLU A 128 56.87 -12.86 17.27
C GLU A 128 58.23 -12.21 17.03
N ASP A 129 59.05 -12.83 16.18
CA ASP A 129 60.28 -12.21 15.69
C ASP A 129 60.50 -12.44 14.18
N ASP A 130 61.49 -11.76 13.61
CA ASP A 130 61.85 -11.86 12.19
C ASP A 130 62.91 -12.94 11.90
N TRP A 131 63.08 -13.89 12.82
CA TRP A 131 64.18 -14.84 12.76
C TRP A 131 63.87 -16.03 11.85
N VAL A 132 64.80 -16.30 10.93
CA VAL A 132 64.78 -17.49 10.05
C VAL A 132 66.15 -18.13 10.06
N ASP A 133 66.20 -19.41 10.39
CA ASP A 133 67.42 -20.22 10.37
C ASP A 133 67.44 -21.13 9.13
N ALA A 134 68.10 -20.64 8.08
CA ALA A 134 68.22 -21.35 6.80
C ALA A 134 69.04 -22.65 6.87
N GLN A 135 69.80 -22.88 7.95
CA GLN A 135 70.57 -24.11 8.17
C GLN A 135 70.03 -24.95 9.34
N GLY A 136 68.97 -24.47 9.99
CA GLY A 136 68.32 -25.14 11.10
C GLY A 136 67.55 -26.38 10.65
N GLN A 137 67.35 -27.29 11.60
CA GLN A 137 66.43 -28.41 11.43
C GLN A 137 65.18 -28.18 12.28
N GLY A 138 64.01 -28.48 11.75
CA GLY A 138 62.74 -28.35 12.45
C GLY A 138 61.66 -29.29 11.91
N SER A 139 60.51 -29.26 12.55
CA SER A 139 59.37 -30.11 12.18
C SER A 139 58.68 -29.65 10.89
N VAL A 140 57.96 -30.54 10.23
CA VAL A 140 57.33 -30.28 8.94
C VAL A 140 55.81 -30.35 9.05
N ILE A 141 55.15 -29.27 8.64
CA ILE A 141 53.72 -29.24 8.34
C ILE A 141 53.56 -28.86 6.87
N ALA A 142 52.75 -29.62 6.14
CA ALA A 142 52.50 -29.36 4.74
C ALA A 142 51.20 -28.55 4.53
N CYS A 143 51.16 -27.72 3.50
CA CYS A 143 49.95 -27.07 3.00
C CYS A 143 49.77 -27.30 1.49
N SER A 144 48.55 -27.05 1.00
CA SER A 144 48.20 -27.20 -0.41
C SER A 144 47.32 -26.06 -0.91
N ASP A 145 47.64 -25.54 -2.11
CA ASP A 145 46.86 -24.51 -2.80
C ASP A 145 45.71 -25.07 -3.66
N GLN A 146 45.45 -26.39 -3.60
CA GLN A 146 44.54 -27.10 -4.52
C GLN A 146 43.12 -26.52 -4.60
N VAL A 147 42.65 -25.87 -3.54
CA VAL A 147 41.34 -25.19 -3.47
C VAL A 147 41.46 -23.68 -3.26
N ARG A 148 42.68 -23.13 -3.27
CA ARG A 148 42.94 -21.72 -2.94
C ARG A 148 42.23 -20.73 -3.85
N TYR A 149 42.05 -21.14 -5.12
CA TYR A 149 41.39 -20.34 -6.15
C TYR A 149 39.86 -20.51 -6.20
N LEU A 150 39.30 -21.43 -5.42
CA LEU A 150 37.86 -21.64 -5.34
C LEU A 150 37.28 -20.64 -4.34
N ASP A 151 36.15 -20.01 -4.66
CA ASP A 151 35.32 -19.39 -3.62
C ASP A 151 34.59 -20.47 -2.81
N THR A 152 33.85 -20.08 -1.77
CA THR A 152 33.21 -21.05 -0.88
C THR A 152 32.13 -21.88 -1.59
N GLN A 153 31.43 -21.34 -2.59
CA GLN A 153 30.44 -22.09 -3.36
C GLN A 153 31.09 -23.07 -4.35
N ASP A 154 32.18 -22.65 -4.97
CA ASP A 154 33.02 -23.50 -5.82
C ASP A 154 33.69 -24.60 -5.00
N PHE A 155 34.12 -24.30 -3.77
CA PHE A 155 34.65 -25.28 -2.82
C PHE A 155 33.60 -26.34 -2.46
N VAL A 156 32.36 -25.94 -2.15
CA VAL A 156 31.25 -26.88 -1.90
C VAL A 156 31.09 -27.83 -3.09
N THR A 157 31.10 -27.29 -4.30
CA THR A 157 30.97 -28.09 -5.53
C THR A 157 32.14 -29.06 -5.68
N HIS A 158 33.37 -28.59 -5.42
CA HIS A 158 34.58 -29.41 -5.46
C HIS A 158 34.55 -30.54 -4.43
N ALA A 159 34.20 -30.23 -3.17
CA ALA A 159 34.17 -31.17 -2.07
C ALA A 159 33.15 -32.30 -2.32
N ILE A 160 31.96 -31.97 -2.82
CA ILE A 160 30.93 -32.96 -3.18
C ILE A 160 31.42 -33.87 -4.32
N GLN A 161 32.03 -33.31 -5.37
CA GLN A 161 32.56 -34.10 -6.48
C GLN A 161 33.66 -35.06 -6.05
N ARG A 162 34.45 -34.67 -5.04
CA ARG A 162 35.48 -35.50 -4.43
C ARG A 162 34.91 -36.52 -3.45
N GLY A 163 33.67 -36.37 -2.99
CA GLY A 163 33.06 -37.21 -1.95
C GLY A 163 33.57 -36.89 -0.54
N TRP A 164 34.03 -35.65 -0.31
CA TRP A 164 34.51 -35.22 1.00
C TRP A 164 33.37 -35.00 1.99
N HIS A 165 33.71 -35.16 3.27
CA HIS A 165 32.89 -34.91 4.43
C HIS A 165 33.55 -33.81 5.27
N LEU A 166 32.76 -32.85 5.76
CA LEU A 166 33.27 -31.80 6.64
C LEU A 166 32.80 -32.01 8.07
N THR A 167 33.71 -31.80 9.02
CA THR A 167 33.41 -31.87 10.45
C THR A 167 33.83 -30.58 11.13
N SER A 168 32.90 -29.99 11.88
CA SER A 168 33.17 -28.80 12.70
C SER A 168 34.04 -29.17 13.90
N LEU A 169 34.84 -28.22 14.35
CA LEU A 169 35.70 -28.35 15.53
C LEU A 169 35.03 -27.81 16.80
N ASP A 170 33.87 -27.16 16.69
CA ASP A 170 33.11 -26.64 17.82
C ASP A 170 32.13 -27.69 18.37
N ALA A 171 32.09 -27.83 19.71
CA ALA A 171 31.35 -28.89 20.41
C ALA A 171 29.81 -28.89 20.20
N ASP A 172 29.25 -27.85 19.58
CA ASP A 172 27.80 -27.66 19.39
C ASP A 172 27.30 -27.98 17.96
N GLN A 173 28.17 -28.33 17.00
CA GLN A 173 27.77 -28.62 15.60
C GLN A 173 28.25 -30.00 15.14
N THR A 174 27.40 -31.01 15.29
CA THR A 174 27.72 -32.41 14.97
C THR A 174 27.33 -32.86 13.55
N GLU A 175 26.86 -31.95 12.68
CA GLU A 175 26.35 -32.30 11.34
C GLU A 175 27.26 -31.76 10.23
N ASP A 176 27.48 -32.56 9.19
CA ASP A 176 28.25 -32.17 8.01
C ASP A 176 27.45 -31.21 7.13
N PRO A 177 27.94 -29.99 6.89
CA PRO A 177 27.23 -29.00 6.09
C PRO A 177 27.02 -29.46 4.65
N LEU A 178 27.82 -30.40 4.14
CA LEU A 178 27.64 -30.98 2.80
C LEU A 178 26.51 -32.01 2.72
N ALA A 179 26.06 -32.57 3.85
CA ALA A 179 25.04 -33.62 3.87
C ALA A 179 23.71 -33.18 3.24
N ILE A 180 23.36 -31.90 3.38
CA ILE A 180 22.15 -31.32 2.78
C ILE A 180 22.16 -31.40 1.25
N MET A 181 23.33 -31.43 0.61
CA MET A 181 23.46 -31.56 -0.84
C MET A 181 23.20 -32.98 -1.36
N ASN A 182 23.23 -33.97 -0.46
CA ASN A 182 22.84 -35.35 -0.75
C ASN A 182 21.33 -35.58 -0.59
N THR A 183 20.55 -34.54 -0.24
CA THR A 183 19.09 -34.64 -0.29
C THR A 183 18.64 -34.84 -1.74
N LEU A 184 17.82 -35.86 -1.97
CA LEU A 184 17.18 -36.06 -3.27
C LEU A 184 16.41 -34.79 -3.63
N ALA A 185 16.82 -34.13 -4.72
CA ALA A 185 16.06 -33.00 -5.25
C ALA A 185 14.61 -33.45 -5.46
N PRO A 186 13.62 -32.77 -4.85
CA PRO A 186 12.22 -33.15 -5.01
C PRO A 186 11.85 -33.17 -6.50
N ASP A 187 10.98 -34.11 -6.89
CA ASP A 187 10.46 -34.11 -8.25
C ASP A 187 9.70 -32.80 -8.54
N LEU A 188 9.55 -32.46 -9.83
CA LEU A 188 8.94 -31.19 -10.23
C LEU A 188 7.50 -31.05 -9.74
N MET A 189 6.75 -32.14 -9.64
CA MET A 189 5.40 -32.10 -9.12
C MET A 189 5.39 -31.71 -7.65
N ALA A 190 6.23 -32.31 -6.81
CA ALA A 190 6.36 -32.00 -5.40
C ALA A 190 6.79 -30.54 -5.16
N LEU A 191 7.72 -30.03 -5.97
CA LEU A 191 8.22 -28.66 -5.83
C LEU A 191 7.14 -27.60 -6.15
N TYR A 192 6.27 -27.89 -7.11
CA TYR A 192 5.25 -26.95 -7.57
C TYR A 192 3.85 -27.21 -7.02
N ARG A 193 3.60 -28.35 -6.38
CA ARG A 193 2.30 -28.74 -5.82
C ARG A 193 1.65 -27.63 -5.00
N ASP A 194 2.47 -26.97 -4.19
CA ASP A 194 2.05 -25.95 -3.25
C ASP A 194 2.43 -24.52 -3.71
N VAL A 195 2.81 -24.29 -4.97
CA VAL A 195 3.31 -22.98 -5.43
C VAL A 195 2.27 -21.87 -5.23
N ASP A 196 1.04 -22.07 -5.70
CA ASP A 196 -0.02 -21.05 -5.59
C ASP A 196 -0.58 -20.97 -4.15
N TYR A 197 -0.53 -22.10 -3.40
CA TYR A 197 -0.95 -22.16 -1.99
C TYR A 197 0.01 -21.43 -1.05
N ARG A 198 1.32 -21.57 -1.26
CA ARG A 198 2.35 -20.89 -0.46
C ARG A 198 2.27 -19.38 -0.63
N ILE A 199 1.97 -18.91 -1.85
CA ILE A 199 1.97 -17.48 -2.17
C ILE A 199 0.64 -16.80 -1.82
N CYS A 200 -0.52 -17.43 -2.10
CA CYS A 200 -1.83 -16.76 -1.97
C CYS A 200 -2.93 -17.64 -1.36
N ARG A 201 -2.57 -18.77 -0.74
CA ARG A 201 -3.52 -19.76 -0.20
C ARG A 201 -4.57 -20.23 -1.23
N GLN A 202 -4.20 -20.23 -2.52
CA GLN A 202 -4.99 -20.86 -3.57
C GLN A 202 -5.01 -22.39 -3.41
N PRO A 203 -5.98 -23.11 -3.99
CA PRO A 203 -6.00 -24.56 -3.95
C PRO A 203 -4.66 -25.18 -4.39
N LYS A 204 -4.20 -26.19 -3.64
CA LYS A 204 -3.04 -26.97 -4.01
C LYS A 204 -3.27 -27.66 -5.37
N LEU A 205 -2.22 -27.73 -6.18
CA LEU A 205 -2.31 -28.32 -7.51
C LEU A 205 -2.49 -29.84 -7.40
N SER A 206 -3.42 -30.37 -8.18
CA SER A 206 -3.65 -31.82 -8.30
C SER A 206 -2.63 -32.43 -9.28
N ASP A 207 -2.43 -33.75 -9.21
CA ASP A 207 -1.56 -34.46 -10.16
C ASP A 207 -2.04 -34.30 -11.61
N VAL A 208 -3.35 -34.13 -11.80
CA VAL A 208 -3.97 -33.89 -13.12
C VAL A 208 -3.50 -32.57 -13.71
N GLN A 209 -3.26 -31.53 -12.90
CA GLN A 209 -2.71 -30.25 -13.37
C GLN A 209 -1.39 -30.43 -14.11
N PHE A 210 -0.56 -31.38 -13.68
CA PHE A 210 0.77 -31.62 -14.24
C PHE A 210 0.74 -32.58 -15.43
N THR A 211 -0.24 -33.47 -15.49
CA THR A 211 -0.22 -34.64 -16.40
C THR A 211 -1.22 -34.55 -17.55
N ASP A 212 -2.29 -33.77 -17.41
CA ASP A 212 -3.36 -33.66 -18.42
C ASP A 212 -2.92 -32.83 -19.64
N PRO A 213 -3.15 -33.30 -20.89
CA PRO A 213 -2.78 -32.57 -22.11
C PRO A 213 -3.44 -31.20 -22.30
N SER A 214 -4.60 -30.97 -21.70
CA SER A 214 -5.33 -29.70 -21.76
C SER A 214 -4.94 -28.74 -20.62
N LEU A 215 -4.21 -29.22 -19.63
CA LEU A 215 -3.66 -28.44 -18.52
C LEU A 215 -2.14 -28.30 -18.69
N GLY A 216 -1.40 -28.22 -17.58
CA GLY A 216 0.04 -28.02 -17.53
C GLY A 216 0.44 -26.79 -16.73
N MET A 217 1.74 -26.54 -16.64
CA MET A 217 2.31 -25.42 -15.90
C MET A 217 2.84 -24.34 -16.84
N TRP A 218 2.52 -23.08 -16.55
CA TRP A 218 3.09 -21.93 -17.25
C TRP A 218 4.61 -21.84 -17.08
N GLU A 219 5.08 -22.22 -15.89
CA GLU A 219 6.50 -22.18 -15.51
C GLU A 219 7.35 -23.18 -16.28
N PHE A 220 6.74 -24.19 -16.90
CA PHE A 220 7.44 -25.18 -17.74
C PHE A 220 7.42 -24.78 -19.23
N PHE A 221 6.75 -23.70 -19.61
CA PHE A 221 6.69 -23.27 -20.99
C PHE A 221 8.05 -22.74 -21.47
N GLY A 222 8.55 -23.32 -22.56
CA GLY A 222 9.89 -23.06 -23.09
C GLY A 222 10.99 -24.02 -22.59
N GLU A 223 10.65 -24.95 -21.68
CA GLU A 223 11.58 -25.98 -21.21
C GLU A 223 11.76 -27.14 -22.22
N ASP A 224 12.80 -27.95 -22.03
CA ASP A 224 13.12 -29.09 -22.89
C ASP A 224 12.00 -30.16 -22.87
N PRO A 225 11.40 -30.49 -24.03
CA PRO A 225 10.34 -31.50 -24.12
C PRO A 225 10.75 -32.90 -23.64
N GLU A 226 12.00 -33.33 -23.83
CA GLU A 226 12.46 -34.65 -23.38
C GLU A 226 12.48 -34.70 -21.84
N LEU A 227 12.92 -33.62 -21.23
CA LEU A 227 12.96 -33.49 -19.78
C LEU A 227 11.56 -33.51 -19.15
N LEU A 228 10.63 -32.75 -19.73
CA LEU A 228 9.25 -32.71 -19.22
C LEU A 228 8.59 -34.09 -19.33
N LYS A 229 8.89 -34.80 -20.43
CA LYS A 229 8.43 -36.17 -20.65
C LYS A 229 9.01 -37.14 -19.63
N ASP A 230 10.31 -37.07 -19.34
CA ASP A 230 10.97 -37.93 -18.35
C ASP A 230 10.45 -37.66 -16.93
N ALA A 231 10.14 -36.41 -16.61
CA ALA A 231 9.52 -36.02 -15.35
C ALA A 231 8.01 -36.30 -15.29
N GLY A 232 7.38 -36.70 -16.39
CA GLY A 232 5.95 -36.97 -16.47
C GLY A 232 5.07 -35.72 -16.31
N VAL A 233 5.60 -34.54 -16.61
CA VAL A 233 4.89 -33.25 -16.46
C VAL A 233 4.68 -32.56 -17.80
N ARG A 234 3.77 -31.58 -17.85
CA ARG A 234 3.42 -30.84 -19.06
C ARG A 234 3.54 -29.34 -18.88
N ALA A 235 4.02 -28.68 -19.93
CA ALA A 235 4.01 -27.25 -20.07
C ALA A 235 2.69 -26.73 -20.66
N ARG A 236 2.32 -25.51 -20.28
CA ARG A 236 1.14 -24.80 -20.80
C ARG A 236 1.56 -23.41 -21.28
N ASP A 237 1.26 -23.08 -22.53
CA ASP A 237 1.51 -21.74 -23.06
C ASP A 237 0.59 -20.71 -22.37
N PRO A 238 1.13 -19.75 -21.58
CA PRO A 238 0.31 -18.74 -20.92
C PRO A 238 -0.50 -17.89 -21.90
N ALA A 239 -0.03 -17.67 -23.14
CA ALA A 239 -0.76 -16.87 -24.12
C ALA A 239 -2.10 -17.49 -24.52
N THR A 240 -2.21 -18.83 -24.45
CA THR A 240 -3.44 -19.55 -24.77
C THR A 240 -4.46 -19.57 -23.63
N ASP A 241 -4.09 -19.08 -22.44
CA ASP A 241 -4.97 -18.95 -21.28
C ASP A 241 -5.46 -17.50 -21.07
N ILE A 242 -5.10 -16.58 -21.95
CA ILE A 242 -5.57 -15.19 -21.90
C ILE A 242 -7.08 -15.14 -22.17
N LYS A 243 -7.80 -14.43 -21.30
CA LYS A 243 -9.21 -14.09 -21.48
C LYS A 243 -9.32 -12.68 -22.04
N ASP A 244 -10.14 -12.53 -23.07
CA ASP A 244 -10.41 -11.24 -23.69
C ASP A 244 -11.50 -10.46 -22.92
N TRP A 245 -11.42 -10.50 -21.60
CA TRP A 245 -12.38 -9.91 -20.68
C TRP A 245 -11.75 -8.80 -19.87
N SER A 246 -12.56 -7.82 -19.51
CA SER A 246 -12.16 -6.69 -18.68
C SER A 246 -12.25 -7.05 -17.20
N ILE A 247 -11.25 -6.61 -16.42
CA ILE A 247 -11.28 -6.64 -14.97
C ILE A 247 -11.55 -5.23 -14.45
N ALA A 248 -12.53 -5.08 -13.56
CA ALA A 248 -12.76 -3.84 -12.82
C ALA A 248 -12.28 -4.00 -11.39
N ILE A 249 -11.50 -3.03 -10.91
CA ILE A 249 -10.99 -2.98 -9.54
C ILE A 249 -11.45 -1.67 -8.91
N ASP A 250 -12.33 -1.77 -7.92
CA ASP A 250 -12.63 -0.68 -7.01
C ASP A 250 -11.64 -0.72 -5.84
N PHE A 251 -10.68 0.21 -5.83
CA PHE A 251 -9.65 0.31 -4.80
C PHE A 251 -10.09 1.24 -3.65
N GLY A 252 -10.90 0.68 -2.75
CA GLY A 252 -11.43 1.41 -1.60
C GLY A 252 -10.45 1.49 -0.41
N THR A 253 -10.66 2.52 0.44
CA THR A 253 -9.84 2.75 1.65
C THR A 253 -9.87 1.57 2.62
N SER A 254 -11.05 0.98 2.86
CA SER A 254 -11.24 -0.10 3.83
C SER A 254 -11.28 -1.49 3.18
N SER A 255 -11.87 -1.59 2.00
CA SER A 255 -12.01 -2.82 1.23
C SER A 255 -11.96 -2.53 -0.25
N SER A 256 -11.40 -3.45 -1.03
CA SER A 256 -11.37 -3.44 -2.49
C SER A 256 -12.31 -4.50 -3.06
N VAL A 257 -12.97 -4.18 -4.17
CA VAL A 257 -13.84 -5.11 -4.89
C VAL A 257 -13.24 -5.37 -6.28
N VAL A 258 -13.24 -6.64 -6.69
CA VAL A 258 -12.80 -7.01 -8.03
C VAL A 258 -13.94 -7.70 -8.76
N ALA A 259 -14.28 -7.19 -9.94
CA ALA A 259 -15.28 -7.75 -10.83
C ALA A 259 -14.65 -8.11 -12.19
N TYR A 260 -15.22 -9.09 -12.88
CA TYR A 260 -14.86 -9.42 -14.25
C TYR A 260 -16.09 -9.76 -15.07
N ASP A 261 -15.98 -9.51 -16.38
CA ASP A 261 -16.97 -9.94 -17.35
C ASP A 261 -16.71 -11.40 -17.76
N ASP A 262 -17.70 -12.27 -17.64
CA ASP A 262 -17.70 -13.61 -18.22
C ASP A 262 -18.81 -13.70 -19.27
N ASN A 263 -18.47 -13.29 -20.49
CA ASN A 263 -19.36 -13.31 -21.67
C ASN A 263 -20.70 -12.59 -21.44
N GLY A 264 -20.65 -11.35 -20.96
CA GLY A 264 -21.82 -10.52 -20.65
C GLY A 264 -22.41 -10.76 -19.26
N ARG A 265 -21.78 -11.61 -18.43
CA ARG A 265 -22.19 -11.85 -17.04
C ARG A 265 -21.12 -11.37 -16.08
N TYR A 266 -21.42 -10.31 -15.34
CA TYR A 266 -20.51 -9.79 -14.34
C TYR A 266 -20.44 -10.71 -13.12
N LYS A 267 -19.21 -11.03 -12.71
CA LYS A 267 -18.90 -11.87 -11.55
C LYS A 267 -17.92 -11.15 -10.65
N LEU A 268 -18.04 -11.40 -9.34
CA LEU A 268 -17.14 -10.85 -8.33
C LEU A 268 -16.09 -11.88 -7.91
N LEU A 269 -14.93 -11.41 -7.47
CA LEU A 269 -13.84 -12.26 -6.98
C LEU A 269 -13.64 -12.14 -5.47
N ARG A 270 -13.50 -13.32 -4.84
CA ARG A 270 -13.06 -13.46 -3.45
C ARG A 270 -11.53 -13.57 -3.43
N ILE A 271 -10.88 -12.89 -2.51
CA ILE A 271 -9.41 -12.83 -2.42
C ILE A 271 -8.99 -13.22 -1.00
N GLY A 272 -8.10 -14.20 -0.88
CA GLY A 272 -7.61 -14.67 0.43
C GLY A 272 -8.65 -15.46 1.24
N ALA A 273 -9.62 -16.11 0.59
CA ALA A 273 -10.54 -17.02 1.25
C ALA A 273 -9.79 -18.27 1.76
N LYS A 274 -9.93 -18.57 3.06
CA LYS A 274 -9.26 -19.73 3.69
C LYS A 274 -9.81 -21.06 3.21
N ASP A 275 -11.10 -21.11 2.93
CA ASP A 275 -11.79 -22.29 2.43
C ASP A 275 -12.56 -21.96 1.15
N GLN A 276 -12.10 -22.50 0.03
CA GLN A 276 -12.74 -22.33 -1.27
C GLN A 276 -14.02 -23.15 -1.40
N TRP A 277 -14.27 -24.08 -0.47
CA TRP A 277 -15.50 -24.89 -0.40
C TRP A 277 -16.57 -24.24 0.48
N GLU A 278 -16.24 -23.16 1.19
CA GLU A 278 -17.20 -22.40 1.97
C GLU A 278 -18.23 -21.73 1.04
N LYS A 279 -19.50 -21.86 1.42
CA LYS A 279 -20.62 -21.25 0.69
C LYS A 279 -20.40 -19.74 0.55
N GLU A 280 -20.59 -19.21 -0.65
CA GLU A 280 -20.69 -17.76 -0.93
C GLU A 280 -21.49 -17.03 0.13
N GLN A 281 -20.88 -15.96 0.61
CA GLN A 281 -21.59 -14.87 1.26
C GLN A 281 -21.19 -13.57 0.56
N PRO A 282 -22.09 -12.58 0.46
CA PRO A 282 -21.79 -11.28 -0.15
C PRO A 282 -20.53 -10.62 0.42
N GLU A 283 -20.28 -10.76 1.72
CA GLU A 283 -19.13 -10.17 2.43
C GLU A 283 -17.79 -10.75 1.97
N HIS A 284 -17.79 -11.95 1.37
CA HIS A 284 -16.57 -12.59 0.85
C HIS A 284 -16.03 -11.90 -0.41
N TYR A 285 -16.84 -11.06 -1.07
CA TYR A 285 -16.44 -10.29 -2.26
C TYR A 285 -15.93 -8.88 -1.92
N GLU A 286 -15.93 -8.53 -0.64
CA GLU A 286 -15.44 -7.27 -0.10
C GLU A 286 -14.07 -7.47 0.54
N ASN A 287 -13.02 -7.45 -0.28
CA ASN A 287 -11.68 -7.86 0.14
C ASN A 287 -11.01 -6.74 0.96
N PRO A 288 -10.68 -6.91 2.25
CA PRO A 288 -10.04 -5.86 3.03
C PRO A 288 -8.75 -5.33 2.38
N THR A 289 -8.55 -4.00 2.44
CA THR A 289 -7.36 -3.32 1.87
C THR A 289 -6.26 -3.23 2.93
N VAL A 290 -5.79 -4.39 3.40
CA VAL A 290 -4.89 -4.54 4.55
C VAL A 290 -3.73 -5.47 4.21
N LEU A 291 -2.53 -5.13 4.67
CA LEU A 291 -1.35 -5.99 4.68
C LEU A 291 -0.88 -6.24 6.12
N GLU A 292 -0.38 -7.44 6.40
CA GLU A 292 0.25 -7.80 7.67
C GLU A 292 1.67 -8.29 7.40
N PHE A 293 2.65 -7.66 8.05
CA PHE A 293 4.07 -7.96 7.87
C PHE A 293 4.59 -8.82 9.03
N VAL A 294 4.84 -10.10 8.78
CA VAL A 294 5.35 -11.03 9.78
C VAL A 294 6.88 -10.97 9.83
N ASP A 295 7.55 -10.98 8.68
CA ASP A 295 9.02 -10.89 8.55
C ASP A 295 9.39 -9.94 7.42
N VAL A 296 9.68 -8.69 7.74
CA VAL A 296 9.95 -7.65 6.72
C VAL A 296 11.26 -7.90 5.98
N PRO A 297 12.42 -8.12 6.64
CA PRO A 297 13.69 -8.33 5.95
C PRO A 297 13.62 -9.45 4.91
N ARG A 298 13.09 -10.63 5.29
CA ARG A 298 12.94 -11.76 4.38
C ARG A 298 12.00 -11.47 3.22
N SER A 299 10.92 -10.73 3.48
CA SER A 299 9.95 -10.35 2.47
C SER A 299 10.55 -9.43 1.42
N LEU A 300 11.33 -8.43 1.85
CA LEU A 300 11.99 -7.48 0.95
C LEU A 300 13.07 -8.16 0.10
N GLU A 301 13.85 -9.07 0.68
CA GLU A 301 14.85 -9.83 -0.06
C GLU A 301 14.22 -10.59 -1.24
N VAL A 302 13.15 -11.35 -0.98
CA VAL A 302 12.43 -12.12 -2.00
C VAL A 302 11.73 -11.21 -3.00
N TRP A 303 11.06 -10.16 -2.51
CA TRP A 303 10.35 -9.20 -3.34
C TRP A 303 11.29 -8.47 -4.31
N ASN A 304 12.47 -8.05 -3.87
CA ASN A 304 13.41 -7.32 -4.71
C ASN A 304 14.31 -8.22 -5.56
N ALA A 305 14.34 -9.53 -5.30
CA ALA A 305 15.13 -10.48 -6.08
C ALA A 305 14.46 -10.92 -7.39
N GLN A 306 13.12 -10.95 -7.44
CA GLN A 306 12.37 -11.47 -8.59
C GLN A 306 11.26 -10.52 -9.03
N ALA A 307 11.34 -10.05 -10.28
CA ALA A 307 10.34 -9.15 -10.84
C ALA A 307 8.96 -9.84 -11.00
N TYR A 308 8.93 -11.06 -11.51
CA TYR A 308 7.69 -11.76 -11.88
C TYR A 308 7.43 -12.95 -10.98
N ARG A 309 6.22 -13.03 -10.42
CA ARG A 309 5.76 -14.06 -9.48
C ARG A 309 6.83 -14.42 -8.43
N PRO A 310 7.37 -13.43 -7.70
CA PRO A 310 8.31 -13.72 -6.62
C PRO A 310 7.69 -14.76 -5.68
N ASN A 311 8.50 -15.72 -5.23
CA ASN A 311 8.06 -16.75 -4.29
C ASN A 311 7.94 -16.21 -2.86
N LEU A 312 7.21 -15.10 -2.69
CA LEU A 312 6.94 -14.46 -1.42
C LEU A 312 5.97 -15.34 -0.63
N ASP A 313 6.42 -15.83 0.51
CA ASP A 313 5.62 -16.72 1.36
C ASP A 313 4.51 -15.93 2.05
N TRP A 314 3.28 -16.46 1.98
CA TRP A 314 2.12 -15.91 2.66
C TRP A 314 2.32 -15.80 4.18
N ASP A 315 3.14 -16.66 4.77
CA ASP A 315 3.45 -16.60 6.20
C ASP A 315 4.44 -15.48 6.57
N ASN A 316 5.07 -14.82 5.59
CA ASN A 316 5.93 -13.66 5.80
C ASN A 316 5.18 -12.33 5.59
N VAL A 317 4.25 -12.27 4.61
CA VAL A 317 3.34 -11.12 4.43
C VAL A 317 1.95 -11.64 4.09
N ARG A 318 0.96 -11.37 4.95
CA ARG A 318 -0.43 -11.75 4.71
C ARG A 318 -1.22 -10.58 4.13
N CYS A 319 -2.31 -10.88 3.44
CA CYS A 319 -3.15 -9.88 2.79
C CYS A 319 -4.63 -10.10 3.10
N SER A 320 -5.40 -9.01 3.10
CA SER A 320 -6.87 -9.01 3.04
C SER A 320 -7.56 -9.67 4.24
N HIS A 321 -8.49 -10.61 4.02
CA HIS A 321 -9.32 -11.21 5.07
C HIS A 321 -8.49 -11.85 6.20
N GLU A 322 -7.34 -12.47 5.90
CA GLU A 322 -6.51 -13.08 6.93
C GLU A 322 -5.86 -12.04 7.83
N ALA A 323 -5.27 -10.99 7.24
CA ALA A 323 -4.67 -9.88 7.99
C ALA A 323 -5.72 -9.15 8.83
N LEU A 324 -6.91 -8.88 8.28
CA LEU A 324 -8.01 -8.26 9.03
C LEU A 324 -8.53 -9.17 10.15
N HIS A 325 -8.65 -10.47 9.91
CA HIS A 325 -9.06 -11.45 10.91
C HIS A 325 -8.05 -11.48 12.07
N ASN A 326 -6.75 -11.47 11.76
CA ASN A 326 -5.71 -11.42 12.78
C ASN A 326 -5.78 -10.11 13.59
N LEU A 327 -5.97 -8.97 12.92
CA LEU A 327 -6.20 -7.68 13.60
C LEU A 327 -7.42 -7.72 14.53
N ARG A 328 -8.54 -8.32 14.10
CA ARG A 328 -9.77 -8.37 14.91
C ARG A 328 -9.64 -9.27 16.13
N ASN A 329 -9.03 -10.44 15.96
CA ASN A 329 -8.91 -11.42 17.05
C ASN A 329 -7.78 -11.08 18.03
N ASN A 330 -6.74 -10.40 17.55
CA ASN A 330 -5.60 -9.98 18.35
C ASN A 330 -5.49 -8.46 18.45
N GLY A 331 -6.62 -7.76 18.33
CA GLY A 331 -6.69 -6.29 18.34
C GLY A 331 -6.32 -5.63 19.67
N SER A 332 -6.03 -6.44 20.71
CA SER A 332 -5.45 -6.00 21.97
C SER A 332 -3.97 -6.34 22.13
N ASP A 333 -3.34 -6.95 21.12
CA ASP A 333 -1.90 -7.21 21.10
C ASP A 333 -1.17 -6.15 20.27
N PRO A 334 -0.42 -5.24 20.91
CA PRO A 334 0.37 -4.22 20.24
C PRO A 334 1.35 -4.76 19.20
N LYS A 335 1.83 -5.99 19.37
CA LYS A 335 2.76 -6.60 18.42
C LYS A 335 2.07 -6.90 17.09
N VAL A 336 0.86 -7.46 17.14
CA VAL A 336 0.04 -7.73 15.94
C VAL A 336 -0.43 -6.42 15.31
N VAL A 337 -0.96 -5.48 16.11
CA VAL A 337 -1.45 -4.20 15.60
C VAL A 337 -0.36 -3.41 14.87
N ALA A 338 0.87 -3.37 15.42
CA ALA A 338 1.99 -2.65 14.80
C ALA A 338 2.52 -3.27 13.49
N SER A 339 2.20 -4.55 13.25
CA SER A 339 2.59 -5.26 12.03
C SER A 339 1.60 -5.08 10.88
N ILE A 340 0.44 -4.47 11.13
CA ILE A 340 -0.67 -4.41 10.19
C ILE A 340 -0.80 -3.00 9.61
N LEU A 341 -0.67 -2.91 8.29
CA LEU A 341 -0.92 -1.71 7.52
C LEU A 341 -2.36 -1.76 6.97
N SER A 342 -3.27 -1.06 7.63
CA SER A 342 -4.71 -1.09 7.32
C SER A 342 -5.24 0.07 6.46
N LYS A 343 -4.41 1.08 6.20
CA LYS A 343 -4.81 2.31 5.48
C LYS A 343 -3.85 2.63 4.34
N ILE A 344 -3.65 1.67 3.43
CA ILE A 344 -2.72 1.78 2.31
C ILE A 344 -3.02 3.02 1.44
N LYS A 345 -4.31 3.29 1.17
CA LYS A 345 -4.76 4.46 0.40
C LYS A 345 -4.42 5.78 1.11
N HIS A 346 -4.53 5.85 2.44
CA HIS A 346 -4.15 7.06 3.21
C HIS A 346 -2.63 7.25 3.27
N TRP A 347 -1.84 6.17 3.31
CA TRP A 347 -0.38 6.27 3.22
C TRP A 347 0.04 6.97 1.92
N ALA A 348 -0.58 6.65 0.78
CA ALA A 348 -0.31 7.32 -0.50
C ALA A 348 -0.66 8.81 -0.52
N MET A 349 -1.62 9.25 0.30
CA MET A 349 -2.01 10.67 0.40
C MET A 349 -1.05 11.51 1.25
N ARG A 350 -0.19 10.88 2.07
CA ARG A 350 0.75 11.57 2.95
C ARG A 350 2.00 11.96 2.15
N HIS A 351 2.01 13.18 1.61
CA HIS A 351 3.19 13.76 0.95
C HIS A 351 4.00 14.62 1.94
N GLY A 352 5.30 14.35 2.13
CA GLY A 352 6.21 15.24 2.85
C GLY A 352 7.10 14.57 3.90
N ALA A 353 8.03 15.35 4.47
CA ALA A 353 9.07 14.90 5.40
C ALA A 353 8.57 14.64 6.84
N ASP A 354 7.32 15.00 7.17
CA ASP A 354 6.84 15.05 8.55
C ASP A 354 5.89 13.91 8.97
N ASN A 355 5.70 12.85 8.16
CA ASN A 355 4.87 11.70 8.54
C ASN A 355 5.39 10.40 7.90
N LEU A 356 6.41 9.79 8.51
CA LEU A 356 6.89 8.47 8.11
C LEU A 356 6.01 7.39 8.73
N THR A 357 5.08 6.81 7.96
CA THR A 357 4.34 5.62 8.41
C THR A 357 5.33 4.49 8.68
N ARG A 358 5.30 3.93 9.89
CA ARG A 358 6.15 2.81 10.28
C ARG A 358 5.33 1.54 10.42
N ILE A 359 5.95 0.43 10.07
CA ILE A 359 5.48 -0.93 10.36
C ILE A 359 6.55 -1.64 11.20
N ALA A 360 6.13 -2.49 12.13
CA ALA A 360 7.04 -3.32 12.91
C ALA A 360 6.68 -4.79 12.69
N ASP A 361 7.64 -5.60 12.26
CA ASP A 361 7.38 -7.01 11.99
C ASP A 361 7.11 -7.81 13.27
N GLN A 362 6.51 -9.00 13.11
CA GLN A 362 6.25 -9.89 14.25
C GLN A 362 7.43 -10.81 14.56
N ALA A 363 8.22 -11.21 13.58
CA ALA A 363 9.30 -12.18 13.77
C ALA A 363 10.45 -11.60 14.61
N ASN A 364 10.90 -10.39 14.27
CA ASN A 364 12.14 -9.80 14.79
C ASN A 364 11.89 -8.51 15.59
N GLY A 365 10.67 -7.95 15.54
CA GLY A 365 10.40 -6.60 16.00
C GLY A 365 11.11 -5.54 15.15
N TYR A 366 11.50 -5.88 13.92
CA TYR A 366 12.22 -4.98 13.02
C TYR A 366 11.31 -3.85 12.57
N GLU A 367 11.73 -2.61 12.81
CA GLU A 367 11.00 -1.42 12.39
C GLU A 367 11.40 -1.02 10.96
N TYR A 368 10.41 -0.91 10.10
CA TYR A 368 10.58 -0.42 8.74
C TYR A 368 9.79 0.86 8.54
N SER A 369 10.50 1.90 8.08
CA SER A 369 9.91 3.18 7.76
C SER A 369 9.49 3.18 6.30
N LEU A 370 8.18 3.26 6.03
CA LEU A 370 7.68 3.33 4.67
C LEU A 370 8.12 4.66 4.03
N PRO A 371 8.77 4.62 2.85
CA PRO A 371 9.11 5.83 2.13
C PRO A 371 7.84 6.53 1.62
N ALA A 372 7.98 7.77 1.17
CA ALA A 372 6.91 8.44 0.43
C ALA A 372 6.65 7.71 -0.89
N LEU A 373 5.40 7.74 -1.36
CA LEU A 373 5.03 7.15 -2.64
C LEU A 373 5.89 7.76 -3.77
N SER A 374 6.49 6.89 -4.58
CA SER A 374 7.42 7.27 -5.65
C SER A 374 6.86 6.94 -7.02
N LYS A 375 7.18 7.75 -8.02
CA LYS A 375 6.73 7.55 -9.41
C LYS A 375 7.63 6.52 -10.10
N ARG A 376 7.24 5.25 -10.01
CA ARG A 376 7.86 4.15 -10.75
C ARG A 376 6.79 3.50 -11.62
N ASP A 377 6.92 3.62 -12.93
CA ASP A 377 5.97 3.00 -13.86
C ASP A 377 6.61 1.85 -14.66
N VAL A 378 5.75 1.09 -15.34
CA VAL A 378 6.12 0.15 -16.38
C VAL A 378 6.19 0.84 -17.73
N VAL A 379 7.03 0.32 -18.63
CA VAL A 379 6.99 0.73 -20.04
C VAL A 379 6.15 -0.28 -20.79
N LYS A 380 5.09 0.18 -21.46
CA LYS A 380 4.16 -0.69 -22.20
C LYS A 380 4.91 -1.64 -23.13
N GLY A 381 4.60 -2.93 -23.03
CA GLY A 381 5.23 -3.99 -23.82
C GLY A 381 6.68 -4.32 -23.45
N LYS A 382 7.24 -3.74 -22.36
CA LYS A 382 8.59 -4.07 -21.89
C LYS A 382 8.58 -4.82 -20.56
N PRO A 383 9.56 -5.71 -20.33
CA PRO A 383 9.77 -6.33 -19.03
C PRO A 383 10.04 -5.30 -17.93
N LEU A 384 9.55 -5.58 -16.73
CA LEU A 384 9.82 -4.84 -15.51
C LEU A 384 11.17 -5.30 -14.93
N ALA A 385 11.94 -4.35 -14.41
CA ALA A 385 13.15 -4.62 -13.65
C ALA A 385 12.93 -4.30 -12.17
N VAL A 386 13.67 -5.01 -11.31
CA VAL A 386 13.73 -4.80 -9.86
C VAL A 386 15.18 -4.66 -9.41
N SER A 387 15.39 -3.95 -8.31
CA SER A 387 16.68 -3.77 -7.63
C SER A 387 16.54 -4.07 -6.14
N GLN A 388 17.62 -4.53 -5.49
CA GLN A 388 17.65 -4.68 -4.03
C GLN A 388 17.41 -3.35 -3.29
N ASP A 389 17.74 -2.22 -3.92
CA ASP A 389 17.52 -0.87 -3.39
C ASP A 389 16.10 -0.33 -3.66
N ASP A 390 15.24 -1.09 -4.32
CA ASP A 390 13.88 -0.63 -4.62
C ASP A 390 13.08 -0.42 -3.32
N PRO A 391 12.48 0.76 -3.11
CA PRO A 391 11.63 1.01 -1.96
C PRO A 391 10.40 0.10 -1.97
N LEU A 392 9.95 -0.31 -0.77
CA LEU A 392 8.67 -0.97 -0.62
C LEU A 392 7.54 0.00 -0.96
N ASP A 393 6.73 -0.38 -1.95
CA ASP A 393 5.47 0.25 -2.26
C ASP A 393 4.33 -0.72 -1.84
N PRO A 394 3.63 -0.45 -0.72
CA PRO A 394 2.52 -1.28 -0.29
C PRO A 394 1.36 -1.37 -1.28
N ILE A 395 1.16 -0.38 -2.16
CA ILE A 395 0.15 -0.45 -3.23
C ILE A 395 0.59 -1.45 -4.30
N GLU A 396 1.86 -1.40 -4.71
CA GLU A 396 2.44 -2.37 -5.67
C GLU A 396 2.31 -3.80 -5.13
N LEU A 397 2.65 -4.02 -3.86
CA LEU A 397 2.55 -5.33 -3.21
C LEU A 397 1.09 -5.81 -3.08
N TYR A 398 0.17 -4.93 -2.71
CA TYR A 398 -1.26 -5.25 -2.63
C TYR A 398 -1.83 -5.58 -4.03
N ALA A 399 -1.52 -4.78 -5.04
CA ALA A 399 -1.94 -5.02 -6.42
C ALA A 399 -1.35 -6.32 -6.98
N TRP A 400 -0.15 -6.72 -6.55
CA TRP A 400 0.41 -8.03 -6.87
C TRP A 400 -0.39 -9.18 -6.25
N TYR A 401 -0.80 -9.08 -4.97
CA TYR A 401 -1.69 -10.06 -4.35
C TYR A 401 -3.04 -10.17 -5.07
N LEU A 402 -3.64 -9.02 -5.43
CA LEU A 402 -4.86 -9.01 -6.26
C LEU A 402 -4.60 -9.71 -7.60
N GLY A 403 -3.50 -9.36 -8.27
CA GLY A 403 -3.09 -9.93 -9.54
C GLY A 403 -2.90 -11.44 -9.48
N MET A 404 -2.25 -11.97 -8.44
CA MET A 404 -2.08 -13.41 -8.23
C MET A 404 -3.43 -14.12 -8.03
N ALA A 405 -4.38 -13.48 -7.33
CA ALA A 405 -5.72 -14.01 -7.15
C ALA A 405 -6.57 -13.93 -8.44
N ILE A 406 -6.40 -12.89 -9.25
CA ILE A 406 -7.09 -12.69 -10.54
C ILE A 406 -6.55 -13.66 -11.60
N ASN A 407 -5.22 -13.69 -11.77
CA ASN A 407 -4.47 -14.44 -12.78
C ASN A 407 -4.13 -15.85 -12.28
N TRP A 408 -5.18 -16.65 -12.10
CA TRP A 408 -5.10 -18.02 -11.59
C TRP A 408 -5.35 -19.06 -12.68
N ARG A 409 -4.64 -20.19 -12.63
CA ARG A 409 -4.59 -21.20 -13.71
C ARG A 409 -5.97 -21.71 -14.15
N SER A 410 -6.88 -21.94 -13.20
CA SER A 410 -8.23 -22.42 -13.52
C SER A 410 -9.13 -21.35 -14.14
N ARG A 411 -8.75 -20.07 -14.04
CA ARG A 411 -9.51 -18.92 -14.59
C ARG A 411 -8.90 -18.39 -15.87
N GLY A 412 -7.58 -18.41 -15.97
CA GLY A 412 -6.78 -17.84 -17.05
C GLY A 412 -6.04 -16.58 -16.64
N LEU A 413 -5.56 -15.85 -17.65
CA LEU A 413 -4.81 -14.61 -17.51
C LEU A 413 -5.62 -13.44 -18.07
N PHE A 414 -5.48 -12.26 -17.45
CA PHE A 414 -6.15 -11.04 -17.88
C PHE A 414 -5.11 -9.96 -18.14
N LEU A 415 -5.39 -9.11 -19.12
CA LEU A 415 -4.47 -8.05 -19.53
C LEU A 415 -5.10 -6.66 -19.49
N ARG A 416 -6.43 -6.55 -19.35
CA ARG A 416 -7.16 -5.27 -19.37
C ARG A 416 -7.81 -5.01 -18.03
N TYR A 417 -7.31 -4.00 -17.32
CA TYR A 417 -7.77 -3.63 -15.97
C TYR A 417 -8.27 -2.19 -15.96
N TYR A 418 -9.45 -1.97 -15.38
CA TYR A 418 -10.05 -0.66 -15.17
C TYR A 418 -10.21 -0.37 -13.69
N MET A 419 -9.91 0.87 -13.31
CA MET A 419 -10.00 1.34 -11.93
C MET A 419 -10.87 2.59 -11.80
N THR A 420 -11.37 2.80 -10.59
CA THR A 420 -12.02 4.04 -10.14
C THR A 420 -11.15 4.78 -9.13
N PHE A 421 -11.33 6.10 -9.08
CA PHE A 421 -10.76 6.94 -8.04
C PHE A 421 -11.80 7.93 -7.49
N PRO A 422 -11.61 8.40 -6.24
CA PRO A 422 -12.40 9.48 -5.68
C PRO A 422 -12.27 10.76 -6.52
N VAL A 423 -13.31 11.59 -6.49
CA VAL A 423 -13.32 12.88 -7.20
C VAL A 423 -12.29 13.83 -6.61
N ALA A 424 -12.09 13.77 -5.28
CA ALA A 424 -11.17 14.65 -4.57
C ALA A 424 -9.68 14.45 -4.91
N TYR A 425 -9.30 13.37 -5.61
CA TYR A 425 -7.90 13.04 -5.85
C TYR A 425 -7.30 13.87 -6.99
N THR A 426 -6.08 14.37 -6.78
CA THR A 426 -5.33 15.05 -7.83
C THR A 426 -4.93 14.06 -8.93
N ARG A 427 -4.83 14.55 -10.17
CA ARG A 427 -4.36 13.75 -11.32
C ARG A 427 -3.02 13.08 -11.04
N ASP A 428 -2.10 13.81 -10.39
CA ASP A 428 -0.77 13.30 -10.05
C ASP A 428 -0.82 12.11 -9.08
N LEU A 429 -1.68 12.19 -8.06
CA LEU A 429 -1.87 11.10 -7.11
C LEU A 429 -2.53 9.88 -7.79
N LYS A 430 -3.58 10.11 -8.60
CA LYS A 430 -4.25 9.04 -9.36
C LYS A 430 -3.27 8.30 -10.28
N GLU A 431 -2.50 9.06 -11.05
CA GLU A 431 -1.51 8.48 -11.96
C GLU A 431 -0.43 7.73 -11.19
N THR A 432 0.07 8.28 -10.08
CA THR A 432 1.08 7.58 -9.26
C THR A 432 0.54 6.27 -8.68
N ILE A 433 -0.72 6.22 -8.23
CA ILE A 433 -1.36 4.98 -7.77
C ILE A 433 -1.54 4.00 -8.95
N LEU A 434 -1.94 4.48 -10.14
CA LEU A 434 -2.02 3.65 -11.35
C LEU A 434 -0.67 3.03 -11.70
N MET A 435 0.43 3.77 -11.59
CA MET A 435 1.79 3.25 -11.80
C MET A 435 2.10 2.07 -10.85
N SER A 436 1.79 2.21 -9.56
CA SER A 436 1.94 1.13 -8.57
C SER A 436 1.09 -0.10 -8.93
N PHE A 437 -0.16 0.11 -9.37
CA PHE A 437 -1.05 -0.97 -9.81
C PHE A 437 -0.57 -1.65 -11.09
N ARG A 438 -0.11 -0.89 -12.10
CA ARG A 438 0.48 -1.43 -13.33
C ARG A 438 1.66 -2.34 -12.99
N ARG A 439 2.56 -1.89 -12.12
CA ARG A 439 3.68 -2.70 -11.64
C ARG A 439 3.18 -3.97 -10.93
N GLY A 440 2.37 -3.85 -9.88
CA GLY A 440 1.90 -5.00 -9.11
C GLY A 440 1.17 -6.05 -9.95
N LEU A 441 0.23 -5.63 -10.79
CA LEU A 441 -0.53 -6.51 -11.69
C LEU A 441 0.39 -7.16 -12.74
N GLN A 442 1.31 -6.41 -13.35
CA GLN A 442 2.28 -6.96 -14.30
C GLN A 442 3.20 -8.00 -13.63
N ARG A 443 3.65 -7.74 -12.40
CA ARG A 443 4.47 -8.69 -11.61
C ARG A 443 3.74 -9.99 -11.28
N SER A 444 2.41 -10.00 -11.30
CA SER A 444 1.61 -11.21 -11.08
C SER A 444 1.51 -12.13 -12.31
N LEU A 445 1.91 -11.65 -13.50
CA LEU A 445 1.86 -12.43 -14.73
C LEU A 445 3.04 -13.43 -14.81
N PRO A 446 2.87 -14.59 -15.47
CA PRO A 446 3.97 -15.51 -15.73
C PRO A 446 5.05 -14.85 -16.58
N VAL A 447 6.32 -15.01 -16.22
CA VAL A 447 7.45 -14.44 -16.99
C VAL A 447 7.48 -14.94 -18.44
N GLN A 448 7.00 -16.16 -18.66
CA GLN A 448 6.89 -16.79 -19.98
C GLN A 448 5.96 -16.03 -20.93
N LEU A 449 5.03 -15.21 -20.40
CA LEU A 449 4.12 -14.42 -21.22
C LEU A 449 4.82 -13.23 -21.90
N LEU A 450 5.93 -12.74 -21.35
CA LEU A 450 6.60 -11.52 -21.81
C LEU A 450 7.15 -11.60 -23.23
N GLY A 451 7.44 -12.82 -23.71
CA GLY A 451 7.90 -13.06 -25.07
C GLY A 451 6.77 -13.11 -26.12
N SER A 452 5.51 -13.04 -25.70
CA SER A 452 4.35 -13.12 -26.60
C SER A 452 3.93 -11.75 -27.13
N GLU A 453 3.33 -11.73 -28.32
CA GLU A 453 2.73 -10.51 -28.89
C GLU A 453 1.59 -9.98 -28.00
N ALA A 454 0.86 -10.89 -27.36
CA ALA A 454 -0.29 -10.57 -26.52
C ALA A 454 0.09 -9.71 -25.30
N PHE A 455 1.32 -9.79 -24.79
CA PHE A 455 1.78 -8.98 -23.65
C PHE A 455 1.66 -7.46 -23.91
N SER A 456 1.74 -7.04 -25.17
CA SER A 456 1.56 -5.62 -25.56
C SER A 456 0.17 -5.07 -25.26
N ALA A 457 -0.83 -5.94 -25.06
CA ALA A 457 -2.20 -5.58 -24.71
C ALA A 457 -2.40 -5.29 -23.21
N PHE A 458 -1.38 -5.50 -22.36
CA PHE A 458 -1.46 -5.17 -20.94
C PHE A 458 -1.74 -3.67 -20.73
N SER A 459 -2.84 -3.36 -20.02
CA SER A 459 -3.24 -2.00 -19.65
C SER A 459 -3.91 -1.95 -18.28
N VAL A 460 -3.65 -0.86 -17.56
CA VAL A 460 -4.35 -0.49 -16.33
C VAL A 460 -4.68 1.00 -16.42
N GLU A 461 -5.97 1.31 -16.46
CA GLU A 461 -6.49 2.64 -16.79
C GLU A 461 -7.60 3.08 -15.82
N GLU A 462 -7.68 4.37 -15.55
CA GLU A 462 -8.87 4.98 -14.91
C GLU A 462 -9.98 5.09 -15.97
N LEU A 463 -11.19 4.63 -15.63
CA LEU A 463 -12.31 4.63 -16.57
C LEU A 463 -13.41 5.63 -16.19
N ALA A 464 -13.76 5.70 -14.90
CA ALA A 464 -14.79 6.59 -14.37
C ALA A 464 -14.52 6.91 -12.90
N ASN A 465 -15.20 7.94 -12.37
CA ASN A 465 -15.20 8.20 -10.92
C ASN A 465 -16.13 7.21 -10.18
N GLU A 466 -15.86 6.97 -8.89
CA GLU A 466 -16.60 5.98 -8.06
C GLU A 466 -18.12 6.22 -8.08
N PRO A 467 -18.65 7.44 -7.83
CA PRO A 467 -20.09 7.68 -7.81
C PRO A 467 -20.78 7.47 -9.18
N ALA A 468 -20.13 7.83 -10.28
CA ALA A 468 -20.65 7.63 -11.64
C ALA A 468 -20.79 6.14 -11.97
N ALA A 469 -19.75 5.35 -11.65
CA ALA A 469 -19.81 3.91 -11.81
C ALA A 469 -20.94 3.31 -10.96
N TYR A 470 -21.11 3.77 -9.71
CA TYR A 470 -22.21 3.31 -8.87
C TYR A 470 -23.59 3.64 -9.48
N ALA A 471 -23.79 4.86 -10.02
CA ALA A 471 -25.05 5.23 -10.69
C ALA A 471 -25.38 4.28 -11.86
N ALA A 472 -24.38 3.95 -12.67
CA ALA A 472 -24.52 3.03 -13.79
C ALA A 472 -24.93 1.61 -13.37
N ALA A 473 -24.56 1.16 -12.16
CA ALA A 473 -25.04 -0.11 -11.61
C ALA A 473 -26.40 0.02 -10.92
N ALA A 474 -26.64 1.14 -10.24
CA ALA A 474 -27.75 1.29 -9.30
C ALA A 474 -29.09 1.65 -9.96
N LEU A 475 -29.11 2.56 -10.94
CA LEU A 475 -30.38 3.01 -11.53
C LEU A 475 -31.18 1.85 -12.14
N PRO A 476 -30.60 0.96 -12.98
CA PRO A 476 -31.38 -0.15 -13.53
C PRO A 476 -31.70 -1.22 -12.47
N ARG A 477 -30.85 -1.39 -11.45
CA ARG A 477 -31.13 -2.29 -10.32
C ARG A 477 -32.36 -1.86 -9.51
N LEU A 478 -32.58 -0.55 -9.42
CA LEU A 478 -33.75 0.07 -8.78
C LEU A 478 -34.99 0.11 -9.71
N GLY A 479 -34.88 -0.37 -10.95
CA GLY A 479 -35.95 -0.32 -11.95
C GLY A 479 -36.22 1.09 -12.48
N ILE A 480 -35.21 1.97 -12.43
CA ILE A 480 -35.27 3.31 -13.00
C ILE A 480 -34.75 3.21 -14.42
N GLU A 481 -35.64 3.38 -15.39
CA GLU A 481 -35.35 3.32 -16.81
C GLU A 481 -35.04 4.71 -17.38
N PRO A 482 -34.20 4.82 -18.42
CA PRO A 482 -33.87 6.10 -19.02
C PRO A 482 -35.08 6.66 -19.78
N THR A 483 -35.17 7.99 -19.85
CA THR A 483 -36.22 8.70 -20.62
C THR A 483 -35.59 9.63 -21.65
N GLU A 484 -36.35 10.06 -22.66
CA GLU A 484 -35.88 11.04 -23.64
C GLU A 484 -35.48 12.38 -22.99
N GLN A 485 -36.24 12.84 -21.98
CA GLN A 485 -35.97 14.10 -21.27
C GLN A 485 -34.79 13.97 -20.27
N GLY A 486 -34.45 12.74 -19.91
CA GLY A 486 -33.45 12.41 -18.91
C GLY A 486 -33.96 12.53 -17.47
N ILE A 487 -33.64 11.52 -16.67
CA ILE A 487 -33.93 11.46 -15.24
C ILE A 487 -32.75 12.05 -14.46
N ALA A 488 -33.00 13.07 -13.64
CA ALA A 488 -31.95 13.64 -12.80
C ALA A 488 -31.63 12.73 -11.60
N TYR A 489 -30.34 12.56 -11.34
CA TYR A 489 -29.85 11.80 -10.20
C TYR A 489 -28.73 12.55 -9.47
N GLY A 490 -28.54 12.22 -8.19
CA GLY A 490 -27.39 12.62 -7.40
C GLY A 490 -26.90 11.44 -6.57
N VAL A 491 -25.59 11.19 -6.56
CA VAL A 491 -24.98 10.11 -5.78
C VAL A 491 -24.28 10.69 -4.57
N PHE A 492 -24.61 10.19 -3.38
CA PHE A 492 -23.89 10.48 -2.14
C PHE A 492 -23.07 9.24 -1.77
N ASP A 493 -21.82 9.20 -2.20
CA ASP A 493 -20.93 8.08 -1.94
C ASP A 493 -20.17 8.28 -0.64
N PHE A 494 -20.68 7.66 0.43
CA PHE A 494 -20.10 7.76 1.76
C PHE A 494 -19.15 6.57 2.01
N GLY A 495 -17.88 6.79 1.68
CA GLY A 495 -16.82 5.82 1.81
C GLY A 495 -16.20 5.73 3.21
N GLY A 496 -15.06 5.02 3.29
CA GLY A 496 -14.28 4.88 4.51
C GLY A 496 -13.40 6.11 4.81
N GLY A 497 -12.80 6.71 3.79
CA GLY A 497 -11.90 7.86 3.95
C GLY A 497 -12.45 9.20 3.46
N THR A 498 -13.34 9.19 2.47
CA THR A 498 -13.91 10.39 1.83
C THR A 498 -15.41 10.21 1.61
N THR A 499 -16.09 11.33 1.33
CA THR A 499 -17.42 11.32 0.76
C THR A 499 -17.39 12.05 -0.58
N ASP A 500 -17.84 11.40 -1.65
CA ASP A 500 -17.80 11.93 -3.01
C ASP A 500 -19.22 12.07 -3.57
N PHE A 501 -19.44 13.15 -4.32
CA PHE A 501 -20.73 13.52 -4.91
C PHE A 501 -20.63 13.56 -6.42
N ASP A 502 -21.63 13.00 -7.11
CA ASP A 502 -21.83 13.15 -8.55
C ASP A 502 -23.29 13.49 -8.85
N PHE A 503 -23.50 14.40 -9.79
CA PHE A 503 -24.82 14.86 -10.20
C PHE A 503 -24.94 14.79 -11.72
N GLY A 504 -26.05 14.23 -12.19
CA GLY A 504 -26.20 13.98 -13.61
C GLY A 504 -27.61 13.68 -14.08
N ARG A 505 -27.72 13.31 -15.36
CA ARG A 505 -28.94 12.81 -16.00
C ARG A 505 -28.72 11.46 -16.64
N TYR A 506 -29.72 10.61 -16.52
CA TYR A 506 -29.79 9.31 -17.17
C TYR A 506 -30.89 9.33 -18.23
N ARG A 507 -30.51 9.25 -19.51
CA ARG A 507 -31.41 9.47 -20.65
C ARG A 507 -31.25 8.43 -21.75
N LEU A 508 -32.26 8.38 -22.62
CA LEU A 508 -32.17 7.64 -23.87
C LEU A 508 -31.18 8.34 -24.84
N PRO A 509 -30.50 7.57 -25.71
CA PRO A 509 -29.64 8.11 -26.75
C PRO A 509 -30.45 8.98 -27.73
N THR A 510 -29.79 9.95 -28.35
CA THR A 510 -30.36 10.60 -29.55
C THR A 510 -30.32 9.63 -30.73
N LEU A 511 -31.04 9.94 -31.83
CA LEU A 511 -31.02 9.09 -33.04
C LEU A 511 -29.59 8.85 -33.57
N ASP A 512 -28.74 9.88 -33.58
CA ASP A 512 -27.34 9.76 -34.01
C ASP A 512 -26.53 8.85 -33.07
N GLU A 513 -26.81 8.91 -31.76
CA GLU A 513 -26.15 8.06 -30.76
C GLU A 513 -26.64 6.60 -30.84
N GLU A 514 -27.92 6.39 -31.15
CA GLU A 514 -28.49 5.07 -31.39
C GLU A 514 -27.88 4.44 -32.66
N ASP A 515 -27.70 5.22 -33.73
CA ASP A 515 -27.01 4.79 -34.96
C ASP A 515 -25.53 4.44 -34.71
N GLU A 516 -24.89 5.04 -33.70
CA GLU A 516 -23.54 4.68 -33.21
C GLU A 516 -23.53 3.41 -32.34
N GLY A 517 -24.70 2.86 -31.99
CA GLY A 517 -24.86 1.64 -31.18
C GLY A 517 -24.98 1.87 -29.67
N TRP A 518 -25.29 3.10 -29.23
CA TRP A 518 -25.55 3.40 -27.82
C TRP A 518 -27.02 3.10 -27.47
N GLU A 519 -27.26 2.52 -26.29
CA GLU A 519 -28.61 2.22 -25.77
C GLU A 519 -28.97 3.07 -24.53
N GLU A 520 -27.96 3.53 -23.80
CA GLU A 520 -28.10 4.28 -22.54
C GLU A 520 -27.10 5.44 -22.50
N VAL A 521 -27.50 6.61 -21.99
CA VAL A 521 -26.59 7.76 -21.84
C VAL A 521 -26.63 8.34 -20.43
N PHE A 522 -25.45 8.45 -19.82
CA PHE A 522 -25.21 9.15 -18.56
C PHE A 522 -24.52 10.49 -18.82
N GLU A 523 -25.10 11.57 -18.31
CA GLU A 523 -24.56 12.92 -18.41
C GLU A 523 -24.13 13.43 -17.04
N HIS A 524 -22.91 13.93 -16.91
CA HIS A 524 -22.38 14.52 -15.67
C HIS A 524 -22.41 16.04 -15.71
N TYR A 525 -23.09 16.67 -14.75
CA TYR A 525 -23.19 18.14 -14.66
C TYR A 525 -22.32 18.75 -13.57
N GLY A 526 -21.97 17.97 -12.55
CA GLY A 526 -21.12 18.46 -11.49
C GLY A 526 -20.72 17.36 -10.54
N ASN A 527 -19.59 17.59 -9.88
CA ASN A 527 -19.08 16.75 -8.82
C ASN A 527 -18.58 17.63 -7.67
N ALA A 528 -18.55 17.04 -6.48
CA ALA A 528 -18.07 17.68 -5.27
C ALA A 528 -17.71 16.59 -4.25
N GLY A 529 -17.26 16.95 -3.07
CA GLY A 529 -16.98 15.97 -2.03
C GLY A 529 -16.45 16.61 -0.76
N ASP A 530 -16.16 15.75 0.21
CA ASP A 530 -15.61 16.10 1.50
C ASP A 530 -14.51 15.09 1.86
N ALA A 531 -13.25 15.56 1.79
CA ALA A 531 -12.07 14.74 2.02
C ALA A 531 -11.91 14.26 3.47
N PHE A 532 -12.60 14.89 4.41
CA PHE A 532 -12.51 14.55 5.84
C PHE A 532 -13.76 13.82 6.35
N LEU A 533 -14.83 13.75 5.57
CA LEU A 533 -16.02 12.97 5.91
C LEU A 533 -15.87 11.54 5.39
N GLY A 534 -15.41 10.64 6.25
CA GLY A 534 -15.32 9.21 5.97
C GLY A 534 -15.59 8.41 7.24
N GLY A 535 -16.11 7.19 7.13
CA GLY A 535 -16.41 6.36 8.30
C GLY A 535 -15.20 6.11 9.22
N GLU A 536 -14.00 5.93 8.64
CA GLU A 536 -12.76 5.78 9.40
C GLU A 536 -12.27 7.09 10.01
N ASN A 537 -12.44 8.23 9.32
CA ASN A 537 -12.08 9.54 9.85
C ASN A 537 -12.99 9.94 11.02
N LEU A 538 -14.29 9.63 10.93
CA LEU A 538 -15.24 9.81 12.03
C LEU A 538 -14.83 8.96 13.24
N LEU A 539 -14.44 7.71 13.03
CA LEU A 539 -13.98 6.83 14.10
C LEU A 539 -12.68 7.33 14.77
N GLU A 540 -11.73 7.85 14.00
CA GLU A 540 -10.51 8.46 14.54
C GLU A 540 -10.83 9.68 15.40
N ASN A 541 -11.72 10.55 14.94
CA ASN A 541 -12.21 11.68 15.72
C ASN A 541 -12.95 11.23 16.99
N MET A 542 -13.78 10.19 16.92
CA MET A 542 -14.42 9.62 18.11
C MET A 542 -13.38 9.09 19.11
N ALA A 543 -12.35 8.38 18.65
CA ALA A 543 -11.27 7.90 19.51
C ALA A 543 -10.50 9.07 20.16
N TYR A 544 -10.23 10.12 19.39
CA TYR A 544 -9.62 11.35 19.89
C TYR A 544 -10.48 12.03 20.97
N LEU A 545 -11.81 12.14 20.75
CA LEU A 545 -12.74 12.71 21.74
C LEU A 545 -12.80 11.88 23.03
N VAL A 546 -12.78 10.55 22.93
CA VAL A 546 -12.68 9.66 24.11
C VAL A 546 -11.36 9.88 24.84
N PHE A 547 -10.25 9.93 24.14
CA PHE A 547 -8.95 10.25 24.74
C PHE A 547 -8.98 11.60 25.46
N ARG A 548 -9.52 12.65 24.81
CA ARG A 548 -9.65 14.00 25.39
C ARG A 548 -10.50 14.03 26.64
N HIS A 549 -11.58 13.24 26.67
CA HIS A 549 -12.41 13.10 27.87
C HIS A 549 -11.66 12.45 29.04
N ASN A 550 -10.67 11.59 28.76
CA ASN A 550 -9.87 10.87 29.75
C ASN A 550 -8.44 11.41 29.90
N LEU A 551 -8.21 12.69 29.57
CA LEU A 551 -6.86 13.26 29.49
C LEU A 551 -6.09 13.15 30.82
N GLU A 552 -6.73 13.35 31.96
CA GLU A 552 -6.07 13.26 33.28
C GLU A 552 -5.63 11.84 33.63
N PHE A 553 -6.43 10.82 33.26
CA PHE A 553 -6.03 9.42 33.39
C PHE A 553 -4.81 9.13 32.50
N CYS A 554 -4.87 9.56 31.24
CA CYS A 554 -3.78 9.37 30.28
C CYS A 554 -2.51 10.11 30.72
N ARG A 555 -2.64 11.29 31.34
CA ARG A 555 -1.55 12.05 31.96
C ARG A 555 -0.87 11.28 33.08
N GLY A 556 -1.64 10.70 34.00
CA GLY A 556 -1.11 9.89 35.10
C GLY A 556 -0.35 8.65 34.64
N LYS A 557 -0.73 8.08 33.49
CA LYS A 557 -0.13 6.87 32.92
C LYS A 557 0.82 7.11 31.74
N ARG A 558 1.03 8.37 31.34
CA ARG A 558 1.85 8.79 30.18
C ARG A 558 1.44 8.09 28.88
N ILE A 559 0.14 8.04 28.62
CA ILE A 559 -0.46 7.41 27.43
C ILE A 559 -0.74 8.50 26.40
N GLY A 560 -0.22 8.32 25.18
CA GLY A 560 -0.45 9.21 24.03
C GLY A 560 -1.30 8.55 22.95
N PHE A 561 -1.82 9.38 22.04
CA PHE A 561 -2.65 9.01 20.89
C PHE A 561 -2.24 9.84 19.67
N VAL A 562 -2.56 9.35 18.47
CA VAL A 562 -2.38 10.12 17.23
C VAL A 562 -3.48 11.17 17.09
N ARG A 563 -3.13 12.37 16.65
CA ARG A 563 -4.08 13.42 16.31
C ARG A 563 -4.72 13.12 14.94
N PRO A 564 -6.06 13.08 14.83
CA PRO A 564 -6.74 13.02 13.53
C PRO A 564 -6.39 14.22 12.64
N LEU A 565 -6.55 14.07 11.33
CA LEU A 565 -6.15 15.09 10.36
C LEU A 565 -6.88 16.44 10.54
N ASP A 566 -8.16 16.39 10.90
CA ASP A 566 -9.06 17.54 11.00
C ASP A 566 -9.40 17.92 12.46
N ALA A 567 -8.69 17.36 13.45
CA ALA A 567 -8.95 17.61 14.86
C ALA A 567 -8.13 18.79 15.42
N ASP A 568 -8.78 19.61 16.27
CA ASP A 568 -8.12 20.70 16.99
C ASP A 568 -7.07 20.18 17.99
N ASP A 569 -6.03 20.97 18.19
CA ASP A 569 -5.03 20.75 19.25
C ASP A 569 -5.56 21.15 20.65
N PHE A 570 -4.76 20.99 21.70
CA PHE A 570 -5.05 21.52 23.03
C PHE A 570 -3.82 22.00 23.80
N PRO A 571 -4.00 22.91 24.78
CA PRO A 571 -2.90 23.32 25.65
C PRO A 571 -2.24 22.14 26.36
N GLY A 572 -0.92 22.00 26.21
CA GLY A 572 -0.14 20.94 26.84
C GLY A 572 -0.23 19.58 26.14
N SER A 573 -0.57 19.55 24.85
CA SER A 573 -0.71 18.35 24.03
C SER A 573 0.60 17.73 23.56
N GLU A 574 1.73 18.43 23.69
CA GLU A 574 3.01 18.09 23.07
C GLU A 574 3.52 16.69 23.48
N MET A 575 3.12 16.24 24.66
CA MET A 575 3.52 14.94 25.23
C MET A 575 2.49 13.84 24.99
N PHE A 576 1.36 14.15 24.37
CA PHE A 576 0.20 13.26 24.22
C PHE A 576 -0.22 13.05 22.77
N LEU A 577 -0.07 14.06 21.92
CA LEU A 577 -0.28 13.96 20.48
C LEU A 577 1.05 13.68 19.80
N LEU A 578 1.31 12.40 19.61
CA LEU A 578 2.58 11.88 19.13
C LEU A 578 2.37 11.04 17.89
N ASP A 579 3.28 11.15 16.92
CA ASP A 579 3.39 10.18 15.82
C ASP A 579 4.27 8.98 16.22
N SER A 580 4.04 8.46 17.43
CA SER A 580 4.79 7.32 17.97
C SER A 580 4.06 6.01 17.72
N ARG A 581 4.81 4.90 17.71
CA ARG A 581 4.26 3.55 17.61
C ARG A 581 3.19 3.28 18.68
N SER A 582 3.48 3.64 19.94
CA SER A 582 2.54 3.47 21.05
C SER A 582 1.25 4.25 20.81
N ALA A 583 1.37 5.51 20.39
CA ALA A 583 0.21 6.36 20.10
C ALA A 583 -0.65 5.84 18.95
N SER A 584 -0.03 5.39 17.86
CA SER A 584 -0.73 4.80 16.71
C SER A 584 -1.45 3.51 17.09
N THR A 585 -0.77 2.64 17.84
CA THR A 585 -1.37 1.40 18.38
C THR A 585 -2.58 1.71 19.26
N ASN A 586 -2.43 2.63 20.21
CA ASN A 586 -3.51 3.03 21.12
C ASN A 586 -4.74 3.56 20.35
N SER A 587 -4.52 4.41 19.35
CA SER A 587 -5.58 4.93 18.48
C SER A 587 -6.33 3.81 17.76
N VAL A 588 -5.63 2.88 17.12
CA VAL A 588 -6.25 1.75 16.38
C VAL A 588 -7.04 0.84 17.31
N MET A 589 -6.52 0.57 18.50
CA MET A 589 -7.21 -0.25 19.51
C MET A 589 -8.52 0.40 19.95
N LEU A 590 -8.52 1.71 20.20
CA LEU A 590 -9.71 2.43 20.62
C LEU A 590 -10.74 2.57 19.50
N VAL A 591 -10.30 2.86 18.26
CA VAL A 591 -11.15 2.86 17.06
C VAL A 591 -11.90 1.53 16.91
N SER A 592 -11.20 0.41 17.10
CA SER A 592 -11.80 -0.93 16.99
C SER A 592 -12.93 -1.17 18.00
N ARG A 593 -12.85 -0.58 19.20
CA ARG A 593 -13.88 -0.67 20.24
C ARG A 593 -15.07 0.28 20.03
N LEU A 594 -14.85 1.39 19.32
CA LEU A 594 -15.88 2.39 19.04
C LEU A 594 -16.69 2.11 17.78
N ARG A 595 -16.19 1.24 16.88
CA ARG A 595 -16.86 0.88 15.62
C ARG A 595 -18.34 0.47 15.76
N PRO A 596 -18.75 -0.36 16.74
CA PRO A 596 -20.17 -0.70 16.91
C PRO A 596 -21.06 0.52 17.16
N LEU A 597 -20.57 1.53 17.89
CA LEU A 597 -21.33 2.76 18.15
C LEU A 597 -21.57 3.56 16.87
N TRP A 598 -20.57 3.63 15.98
CA TRP A 598 -20.68 4.28 14.68
C TRP A 598 -21.62 3.54 13.72
N GLU A 599 -21.45 2.22 13.60
CA GLU A 599 -22.16 1.41 12.60
C GLU A 599 -23.59 1.07 13.04
N GLN A 600 -23.81 0.79 14.32
CA GLN A 600 -25.07 0.27 14.87
C GLN A 600 -25.78 1.27 15.81
N GLY A 601 -25.15 2.39 16.14
CA GLY A 601 -25.69 3.36 17.10
C GLY A 601 -25.55 2.95 18.57
N ALA A 602 -24.88 1.84 18.88
CA ALA A 602 -24.68 1.34 20.25
C ALA A 602 -23.35 0.62 20.42
N LEU A 603 -22.76 0.69 21.62
CA LEU A 603 -21.55 -0.07 21.97
C LEU A 603 -21.88 -1.57 22.10
N ALA A 604 -20.97 -2.44 21.64
CA ALA A 604 -21.15 -3.89 21.69
C ALA A 604 -21.13 -4.46 23.12
N GLU A 605 -20.42 -3.81 24.05
CA GLU A 605 -20.38 -4.23 25.46
C GLU A 605 -21.68 -3.78 26.16
N LYS A 606 -22.59 -4.73 26.42
CA LYS A 606 -23.84 -4.54 27.19
C LYS A 606 -23.64 -4.12 28.66
N ASN A 607 -22.41 -3.85 29.10
CA ASN A 607 -22.13 -3.29 30.42
C ASN A 607 -22.42 -1.79 30.34
N GLY A 608 -23.68 -1.39 30.51
CA GLY A 608 -24.24 -0.05 30.32
C GLY A 608 -23.69 1.08 31.21
N ASN A 609 -22.37 1.12 31.45
CA ASN A 609 -21.68 2.07 32.30
C ASN A 609 -20.84 3.07 31.50
N GLY A 610 -20.73 2.92 30.18
CA GLY A 610 -19.93 3.81 29.33
C GLY A 610 -18.44 3.76 29.65
N VAL A 611 -17.88 2.60 30.04
CA VAL A 611 -16.44 2.44 30.32
C VAL A 611 -15.89 1.31 29.46
N LEU A 612 -14.80 1.56 28.73
CA LEU A 612 -14.07 0.58 27.93
C LEU A 612 -12.81 0.13 28.66
N LYS A 613 -12.61 -1.18 28.75
CA LYS A 613 -11.37 -1.77 29.30
C LYS A 613 -10.49 -2.28 28.16
N LEU A 614 -9.27 -1.76 28.08
CA LEU A 614 -8.30 -2.15 27.07
C LEU A 614 -6.85 -1.91 27.55
N PRO A 615 -5.90 -2.79 27.19
CA PRO A 615 -4.49 -2.56 27.49
C PRO A 615 -3.93 -1.52 26.53
N LEU A 616 -3.43 -0.40 27.05
CA LEU A 616 -2.80 0.65 26.24
C LEU A 616 -1.30 0.67 26.46
N LEU A 617 -0.56 1.26 25.53
CA LEU A 617 0.87 1.48 25.67
C LEU A 617 1.15 2.86 26.25
N ASN A 618 2.00 2.91 27.29
CA ASN A 618 2.59 4.17 27.73
C ASN A 618 3.71 4.63 26.78
N ARG A 619 4.28 5.79 27.07
CA ARG A 619 5.40 6.37 26.30
C ARG A 619 6.63 5.47 26.21
N ASP A 620 6.87 4.66 27.22
CA ASP A 620 8.01 3.75 27.30
C ASP A 620 7.72 2.41 26.58
N GLY A 621 6.52 2.25 25.98
CA GLY A 621 6.10 1.06 25.25
C GLY A 621 5.58 -0.06 26.15
N GLU A 622 5.35 0.22 27.44
CA GLU A 622 4.87 -0.76 28.41
C GLU A 622 3.34 -0.86 28.37
N LYS A 623 2.82 -2.07 28.55
CA LYS A 623 1.38 -2.34 28.62
C LYS A 623 0.81 -1.84 29.96
N VAL A 624 -0.24 -1.02 29.88
CA VAL A 624 -1.00 -0.45 31.00
C VAL A 624 -2.48 -0.78 30.82
N GLU A 625 -3.01 -1.61 31.72
CA GLU A 625 -4.45 -1.86 31.81
C GLU A 625 -5.20 -0.54 32.06
N SER A 626 -6.08 -0.18 31.13
CA SER A 626 -6.74 1.11 31.11
C SER A 626 -8.26 0.97 31.07
N GLU A 627 -8.92 1.78 31.91
CA GLU A 627 -10.38 1.90 31.93
C GLU A 627 -10.74 3.33 31.48
N LEU A 628 -11.26 3.48 30.26
CA LEU A 628 -11.59 4.77 29.68
C LEU A 628 -13.10 5.00 29.68
N ALA A 629 -13.55 6.15 30.20
CA ALA A 629 -14.94 6.58 30.12
C ALA A 629 -15.28 7.06 28.69
N VAL A 630 -16.33 6.52 28.09
CA VAL A 630 -16.81 6.86 26.76
C VAL A 630 -17.96 7.86 26.88
N PRO A 631 -17.80 9.12 26.44
CA PRO A 631 -18.87 10.11 26.47
C PRO A 631 -19.85 9.89 25.30
N VAL A 632 -20.67 8.83 25.37
CA VAL A 632 -21.55 8.37 24.29
C VAL A 632 -22.41 9.50 23.70
N ASP A 633 -23.05 10.31 24.55
CA ASP A 633 -23.91 11.41 24.08
C ASP A 633 -23.13 12.47 23.29
N ALA A 634 -21.89 12.79 23.71
CA ALA A 634 -21.04 13.74 23.01
C ALA A 634 -20.57 13.17 21.66
N LEU A 635 -20.27 11.88 21.59
CA LEU A 635 -19.90 11.21 20.35
C LEU A 635 -21.07 11.20 19.35
N LEU A 636 -22.28 10.88 19.82
CA LEU A 636 -23.48 10.92 18.97
C LEU A 636 -23.79 12.34 18.51
N ALA A 637 -23.62 13.35 19.35
CA ALA A 637 -23.79 14.75 18.96
C ALA A 637 -22.80 15.15 17.85
N TYR A 638 -21.51 14.82 18.02
CA TYR A 638 -20.47 15.04 17.02
C TYR A 638 -20.81 14.38 15.67
N LEU A 639 -21.21 13.11 15.69
CA LEU A 639 -21.58 12.37 14.47
C LEU A 639 -22.75 13.05 13.74
N ASN A 640 -23.81 13.40 14.46
CA ASN A 640 -24.98 14.07 13.90
C ASN A 640 -24.62 15.43 13.26
N GLU A 641 -23.80 16.23 13.94
CA GLU A 641 -23.36 17.53 13.42
C GLU A 641 -22.50 17.39 12.16
N ARG A 642 -21.50 16.51 12.21
CA ARG A 642 -20.53 16.35 11.12
C ARG A 642 -21.12 15.73 9.86
N ILE A 643 -22.00 14.73 10.01
CA ILE A 643 -22.72 14.11 8.90
C ILE A 643 -23.78 15.07 8.35
N GLY A 644 -24.52 15.75 9.23
CA GLY A 644 -25.50 16.76 8.84
C GLY A 644 -24.88 17.87 8.00
N LEU A 645 -23.65 18.29 8.31
CA LEU A 645 -22.89 19.23 7.47
C LEU A 645 -22.59 18.65 6.07
N GLY A 646 -22.16 17.39 5.99
CA GLY A 646 -21.93 16.70 4.71
C GLY A 646 -23.18 16.65 3.83
N ILE A 647 -24.33 16.33 4.43
CA ILE A 647 -25.62 16.30 3.73
C ILE A 647 -26.01 17.70 3.23
N ARG A 648 -25.81 18.75 4.03
CA ARG A 648 -26.05 20.14 3.58
C ARG A 648 -25.15 20.52 2.40
N ASN A 649 -23.88 20.14 2.45
CA ASN A 649 -22.94 20.38 1.35
C ASN A 649 -23.35 19.66 0.07
N PHE A 650 -23.84 18.42 0.18
CA PHE A 650 -24.39 17.66 -0.95
C PHE A 650 -25.55 18.39 -1.63
N PHE A 651 -26.57 18.81 -0.87
CA PHE A 651 -27.71 19.52 -1.46
C PHE A 651 -27.34 20.90 -2.02
N SER A 652 -26.36 21.58 -1.43
CA SER A 652 -25.82 22.83 -1.98
C SER A 652 -25.09 22.60 -3.31
N ALA A 653 -24.26 21.57 -3.40
CA ALA A 653 -23.57 21.19 -4.64
C ALA A 653 -24.56 20.74 -5.72
N MET A 654 -25.61 20.01 -5.34
CA MET A 654 -26.70 19.60 -6.24
C MET A 654 -27.41 20.80 -6.86
N GLY A 655 -27.77 21.80 -6.04
CA GLY A 655 -28.41 23.03 -6.52
C GLY A 655 -27.54 23.80 -7.52
N LYS A 656 -26.21 23.79 -7.32
CA LYS A 656 -25.26 24.37 -8.28
C LYS A 656 -25.14 23.56 -9.56
N ALA A 657 -25.07 22.23 -9.46
CA ALA A 657 -24.91 21.35 -10.62
C ALA A 657 -26.11 21.39 -11.58
N PHE A 658 -27.32 21.52 -11.04
CA PHE A 658 -28.55 21.67 -11.84
C PHE A 658 -28.94 23.14 -12.09
N ASN A 659 -28.06 24.11 -11.78
CA ASN A 659 -28.34 25.51 -12.04
C ASN A 659 -28.53 25.74 -13.55
N GLY A 660 -29.65 26.31 -13.96
CA GLY A 660 -30.00 26.50 -15.37
C GLY A 660 -30.66 25.28 -16.04
N HIS A 661 -30.83 24.18 -15.31
CA HIS A 661 -31.52 22.99 -15.79
C HIS A 661 -32.89 22.84 -15.09
N GLY A 662 -33.98 22.78 -15.85
CA GLY A 662 -35.30 22.47 -15.29
C GLY A 662 -35.35 21.03 -14.78
N VAL A 663 -35.61 20.85 -13.49
CA VAL A 663 -35.67 19.53 -12.85
C VAL A 663 -36.90 19.45 -11.95
N GLU A 664 -37.81 18.53 -12.26
CA GLU A 664 -39.00 18.30 -11.45
C GLU A 664 -38.73 17.33 -10.28
N GLN A 665 -37.83 16.36 -10.51
CA GLN A 665 -37.55 15.26 -9.58
C GLN A 665 -36.07 14.87 -9.65
N VAL A 666 -35.47 14.59 -8.50
CA VAL A 666 -34.09 14.06 -8.40
C VAL A 666 -34.09 12.76 -7.60
N HIS A 667 -33.47 11.73 -8.16
CA HIS A 667 -33.18 10.48 -7.44
C HIS A 667 -31.84 10.60 -6.72
N VAL A 668 -31.87 10.59 -5.38
CA VAL A 668 -30.66 10.59 -4.56
C VAL A 668 -30.29 9.14 -4.24
N LEU A 669 -29.14 8.70 -4.72
CA LEU A 669 -28.60 7.36 -4.52
C LEU A 669 -27.58 7.39 -3.39
N LEU A 670 -27.89 6.73 -2.27
CA LEU A 670 -26.90 6.54 -1.21
C LEU A 670 -25.95 5.40 -1.62
N ALA A 671 -24.66 5.71 -1.70
CA ALA A 671 -23.59 4.79 -2.05
C ALA A 671 -22.56 4.70 -0.91
N GLY A 672 -21.64 3.74 -1.01
CA GLY A 672 -20.60 3.54 -0.01
C GLY A 672 -21.10 2.87 1.27
N ASN A 673 -20.19 2.19 1.96
CA ASN A 673 -20.55 1.39 3.12
C ASN A 673 -20.99 2.23 4.33
N SER A 674 -20.48 3.45 4.48
CA SER A 674 -20.82 4.32 5.61
C SER A 674 -22.27 4.80 5.54
N SER A 675 -22.88 4.81 4.35
CA SER A 675 -24.31 5.11 4.17
C SER A 675 -25.24 4.05 4.78
N ARG A 676 -24.72 2.88 5.16
CA ARG A 676 -25.49 1.85 5.89
C ARG A 676 -25.68 2.18 7.37
N SER A 677 -24.96 3.16 7.92
CA SER A 677 -25.13 3.58 9.31
C SER A 677 -26.55 4.09 9.55
N MET A 678 -27.18 3.62 10.63
CA MET A 678 -28.53 4.06 11.03
C MET A 678 -28.63 5.57 11.20
N ILE A 679 -27.53 6.23 11.60
CA ILE A 679 -27.48 7.69 11.79
C ILE A 679 -27.65 8.38 10.43
N VAL A 680 -26.93 7.92 9.40
CA VAL A 680 -26.98 8.52 8.06
C VAL A 680 -28.37 8.35 7.44
N GLN A 681 -28.94 7.15 7.51
CA GLN A 681 -30.26 6.86 6.97
C GLN A 681 -31.32 7.75 7.60
N LYS A 682 -31.31 7.87 8.93
CA LYS A 682 -32.23 8.73 9.67
C LYS A 682 -32.11 10.20 9.26
N LEU A 683 -30.88 10.71 9.12
CA LEU A 683 -30.64 12.09 8.71
C LEU A 683 -31.16 12.38 7.30
N PHE A 684 -30.98 11.45 6.35
CA PHE A 684 -31.55 11.60 5.00
C PHE A 684 -33.08 11.48 4.98
N GLU A 685 -33.67 10.60 5.79
CA GLU A 685 -35.13 10.48 5.94
C GLU A 685 -35.75 11.76 6.53
N GLU A 686 -35.12 12.36 7.54
CA GLU A 686 -35.54 13.64 8.13
C GLU A 686 -35.48 14.77 7.09
N VAL A 687 -34.43 14.81 6.26
CA VAL A 687 -34.28 15.79 5.18
C VAL A 687 -35.33 15.58 4.08
N ALA A 688 -35.64 14.33 3.71
CA ALA A 688 -36.61 14.00 2.67
C ALA A 688 -38.07 14.20 3.11
N SER A 689 -38.38 14.02 4.39
CA SER A 689 -39.75 14.12 4.94
C SER A 689 -40.17 15.53 5.35
N GLY A 690 -39.23 16.49 5.43
CA GLY A 690 -39.54 17.88 5.78
C GLY A 690 -40.09 18.08 7.20
N ALA A 691 -39.77 17.18 8.13
CA ALA A 691 -40.35 17.17 9.47
C ALA A 691 -40.05 18.45 10.29
N PRO A 692 -41.03 19.02 11.02
CA PRO A 692 -40.81 20.16 11.90
C PRO A 692 -40.08 19.78 13.21
N ALA A 693 -39.29 20.73 13.72
CA ALA A 693 -38.32 20.60 14.82
C ALA A 693 -38.83 20.11 16.19
N GLU A 694 -40.14 19.88 16.37
CA GLU A 694 -40.74 19.74 17.71
C GLU A 694 -40.71 18.32 18.30
N SER A 695 -40.34 17.27 17.54
CA SER A 695 -40.40 15.88 18.06
C SER A 695 -39.15 15.39 18.79
N LEU A 696 -38.15 16.25 19.05
CA LEU A 696 -36.84 15.87 19.65
C LEU A 696 -36.54 16.56 20.99
N SER A 697 -37.46 17.36 21.54
CA SER A 697 -37.22 18.15 22.76
C SER A 697 -37.04 17.33 24.04
N ASP A 698 -37.45 16.07 24.07
CA ASP A 698 -37.60 15.37 25.36
C ASP A 698 -36.35 14.58 25.81
N LYS A 699 -35.28 14.46 25.00
CA LYS A 699 -34.09 13.65 25.37
C LYS A 699 -32.71 14.14 24.90
N VAL A 700 -32.54 15.39 24.46
CA VAL A 700 -31.20 15.92 24.09
C VAL A 700 -30.98 17.31 24.69
N SER A 701 -29.76 17.58 25.15
CA SER A 701 -29.37 18.87 25.71
C SER A 701 -29.59 20.01 24.70
N GLY A 702 -30.08 21.16 25.20
CA GLY A 702 -30.63 22.26 24.40
C GLY A 702 -29.71 22.96 23.39
N ALA A 703 -28.44 22.56 23.27
CA ALA A 703 -27.54 23.04 22.22
C ALA A 703 -27.73 22.29 20.88
N ALA A 704 -28.08 21.00 20.91
CA ALA A 704 -28.29 20.19 19.70
C ALA A 704 -29.63 20.51 18.99
N VAL A 705 -30.61 21.00 19.74
CA VAL A 705 -31.98 21.31 19.25
C VAL A 705 -31.99 22.47 18.25
N MET A 706 -31.03 23.40 18.35
CA MET A 706 -30.96 24.57 17.44
C MET A 706 -30.50 24.22 16.01
N GLY A 707 -29.89 23.04 15.79
CA GLY A 707 -29.29 22.67 14.50
C GLY A 707 -30.20 21.88 13.54
N PHE A 708 -31.27 21.24 14.03
CA PHE A 708 -32.03 20.25 13.25
C PHE A 708 -33.38 20.74 12.71
N GLY A 709 -33.85 21.92 13.11
CA GLY A 709 -35.17 22.43 12.73
C GLY A 709 -35.33 23.03 11.32
N VAL A 710 -34.33 22.92 10.43
CA VAL A 710 -34.23 23.79 9.24
C VAL A 710 -34.09 23.03 7.91
N ALA A 711 -34.14 21.69 7.85
CA ALA A 711 -33.79 20.95 6.62
C ALA A 711 -34.75 21.16 5.43
N GLY A 712 -36.08 21.10 5.65
CA GLY A 712 -37.06 21.38 4.57
C GLY A 712 -37.03 22.84 4.09
N SER A 713 -36.80 23.77 5.03
CA SER A 713 -36.53 25.19 4.75
C SER A 713 -35.18 25.38 4.02
N PHE A 714 -34.19 24.53 4.30
CA PHE A 714 -32.86 24.60 3.70
C PHE A 714 -32.88 24.19 2.23
N ILE A 715 -33.53 23.08 1.85
CA ILE A 715 -33.65 22.71 0.43
C ILE A 715 -34.36 23.82 -0.34
N SER A 716 -35.51 24.29 0.17
CA SER A 716 -36.26 25.39 -0.45
C SER A 716 -35.43 26.67 -0.56
N SER A 717 -34.69 27.05 0.50
CA SER A 717 -33.86 28.26 0.49
C SER A 717 -32.61 28.15 -0.41
N VAL A 718 -32.03 26.96 -0.57
CA VAL A 718 -30.95 26.69 -1.55
C VAL A 718 -31.48 26.91 -2.97
N TRP A 719 -32.63 26.34 -3.33
CA TRP A 719 -33.21 26.52 -4.66
C TRP A 719 -33.68 27.97 -4.91
N GLN A 720 -34.26 28.64 -3.92
CA GLN A 720 -34.61 30.07 -4.01
C GLN A 720 -33.38 30.98 -4.18
N HIS A 721 -32.24 30.67 -3.55
CA HIS A 721 -30.99 31.43 -3.75
C HIS A 721 -30.41 31.22 -5.15
N VAL A 722 -30.42 29.98 -5.66
CA VAL A 722 -29.97 29.66 -7.02
C VAL A 722 -30.82 30.41 -8.06
N GLU A 723 -32.15 30.45 -7.88
CA GLU A 723 -33.06 31.23 -8.72
C GLU A 723 -32.79 32.75 -8.67
N ALA A 724 -32.47 33.28 -7.48
CA ALA A 724 -32.14 34.69 -7.32
C ALA A 724 -30.82 35.06 -8.03
N GLU A 725 -29.85 34.14 -8.12
CA GLU A 725 -28.63 34.30 -8.90
C GLU A 725 -28.88 34.19 -10.42
N GLN A 726 -29.79 33.32 -10.86
CA GLN A 726 -30.22 33.24 -12.27
C GLN A 726 -30.84 34.56 -12.75
N LYS A 727 -31.70 35.18 -11.92
CA LYS A 727 -32.32 36.49 -12.22
C LYS A 727 -31.30 37.64 -12.27
N LYS A 728 -30.14 37.51 -11.62
CA LYS A 728 -29.06 38.51 -11.69
C LYS A 728 -28.15 38.36 -12.92
N HIS A 729 -28.03 37.16 -13.48
CA HIS A 729 -27.18 36.89 -14.65
C HIS A 729 -27.92 36.99 -16.00
N GLN A 730 -29.26 37.04 -16.02
CA GLN A 730 -30.03 37.43 -17.20
C GLN A 730 -30.21 38.96 -17.24
N ALA A 731 -29.21 39.67 -17.76
CA ALA A 731 -29.39 41.07 -18.16
C ALA A 731 -29.94 41.14 -19.60
N THR A 732 -31.14 41.72 -19.72
CA THR A 732 -31.89 42.14 -20.92
C THR A 732 -32.53 41.08 -21.82
N PRO A 733 -33.87 40.92 -21.79
CA PRO A 733 -34.64 40.51 -22.97
C PRO A 733 -34.98 41.73 -23.85
N PRO A 734 -35.15 41.58 -25.18
CA PRO A 734 -35.87 42.57 -25.97
C PRO A 734 -37.35 42.53 -25.58
N ALA A 735 -37.99 43.70 -25.62
CA ALA A 735 -39.41 43.85 -25.40
C ALA A 735 -40.23 43.07 -26.44
N ASP A 736 -41.44 42.66 -26.01
CA ASP A 736 -42.54 42.07 -26.75
C ASP A 736 -42.64 40.53 -26.70
N ASP A 737 -43.18 40.00 -25.59
CA ASP A 737 -44.38 39.13 -25.63
C ASP A 737 -44.95 38.96 -24.19
N GLU A 738 -45.96 39.75 -23.84
CA GLU A 738 -46.77 39.51 -22.65
C GLU A 738 -47.78 38.39 -22.95
N THR A 739 -47.43 37.13 -22.69
CA THR A 739 -48.37 36.04 -22.28
C THR A 739 -47.65 34.70 -22.09
N ALA A 740 -46.71 34.64 -21.16
CA ALA A 740 -46.35 33.38 -20.52
C ALA A 740 -45.94 33.65 -19.08
N SER A 741 -46.81 33.32 -18.12
CA SER A 741 -46.41 33.21 -16.72
C SER A 741 -45.25 32.20 -16.64
N PRO A 742 -44.14 32.52 -15.94
CA PRO A 742 -43.10 31.52 -15.69
C PRO A 742 -43.72 30.36 -14.90
N PRO A 743 -43.28 29.10 -15.14
CA PRO A 743 -43.77 27.98 -14.35
C PRO A 743 -43.47 28.25 -12.88
N ASP A 744 -44.49 28.09 -12.05
CA ASP A 744 -44.43 28.17 -10.59
C ASP A 744 -43.48 27.06 -10.11
N ALA A 745 -42.20 27.39 -9.93
CA ALA A 745 -41.14 26.43 -9.67
C ALA A 745 -41.17 26.00 -8.20
N SER A 746 -41.99 24.99 -7.90
CA SER A 746 -41.84 24.22 -6.66
C SER A 746 -40.46 23.56 -6.63
N ALA A 747 -39.77 23.61 -5.48
CA ALA A 747 -38.50 22.89 -5.29
C ALA A 747 -38.62 21.42 -5.77
N PRO A 748 -37.58 20.86 -6.43
CA PRO A 748 -37.65 19.54 -7.02
C PRO A 748 -37.98 18.48 -5.97
N ARG A 749 -38.81 17.51 -6.37
CA ARG A 749 -39.13 16.36 -5.52
C ARG A 749 -37.88 15.49 -5.34
N ILE A 750 -37.43 15.34 -4.10
CA ILE A 750 -36.29 14.47 -3.77
C ILE A 750 -36.79 13.07 -3.45
N ILE A 751 -36.24 12.07 -4.14
CA ILE A 751 -36.49 10.65 -3.87
C ILE A 751 -35.18 10.02 -3.42
N VAL A 752 -35.07 9.72 -2.13
CA VAL A 752 -33.89 9.07 -1.56
C VAL A 752 -34.02 7.57 -1.68
N HIS A 753 -32.99 6.95 -2.27
CA HIS A 753 -32.82 5.51 -2.34
C HIS A 753 -31.75 5.07 -1.35
N GLN A 754 -32.12 4.16 -0.46
CA GLN A 754 -31.18 3.55 0.49
C GLN A 754 -30.07 2.78 -0.25
N PRO A 755 -28.90 2.57 0.38
CA PRO A 755 -27.83 1.80 -0.24
C PRO A 755 -28.30 0.43 -0.68
N LEU A 756 -27.86 0.01 -1.87
CA LEU A 756 -28.23 -1.30 -2.40
C LEU A 756 -27.83 -2.41 -1.40
N VAL A 757 -28.79 -3.26 -1.06
CA VAL A 757 -28.62 -4.32 -0.07
C VAL A 757 -28.12 -5.58 -0.76
N SER A 758 -27.20 -6.29 -0.10
CA SER A 758 -26.73 -7.59 -0.54
C SER A 758 -27.86 -8.61 -0.68
N ASN A 759 -27.84 -9.41 -1.75
CA ASN A 759 -28.75 -10.54 -1.93
C ASN A 759 -27.99 -11.87 -1.79
N PRO A 760 -28.19 -12.65 -0.71
CA PRO A 760 -27.51 -13.95 -0.53
C PRO A 760 -27.82 -14.97 -1.63
N ASP A 761 -28.98 -14.88 -2.28
CA ASP A 761 -29.36 -15.77 -3.39
C ASP A 761 -28.77 -15.32 -4.73
N GLN A 762 -28.29 -14.07 -4.81
CA GLN A 762 -27.64 -13.48 -5.97
C GLN A 762 -26.35 -12.75 -5.52
N PRO A 763 -25.32 -13.49 -5.11
CA PRO A 763 -24.12 -12.91 -4.48
C PRO A 763 -23.35 -11.93 -5.38
N TYR A 764 -23.53 -12.02 -6.71
CA TYR A 764 -22.93 -11.11 -7.69
C TYR A 764 -23.78 -9.87 -8.00
N SER A 765 -24.95 -9.72 -7.37
CA SER A 765 -25.75 -8.51 -7.55
C SER A 765 -25.05 -7.29 -6.94
N PRO A 766 -25.18 -6.11 -7.55
CA PRO A 766 -24.58 -4.90 -7.03
C PRO A 766 -25.20 -4.53 -5.67
N ASN A 767 -24.33 -4.22 -4.72
CA ASN A 767 -24.69 -3.65 -3.42
C ASN A 767 -23.94 -2.31 -3.21
N GLY A 768 -24.10 -1.67 -2.05
CA GLY A 768 -23.45 -0.40 -1.71
C GLY A 768 -21.91 -0.39 -1.78
N LYS A 769 -21.25 -1.55 -1.90
CA LYS A 769 -19.79 -1.70 -2.10
C LYS A 769 -19.44 -2.27 -3.47
N THR A 770 -20.12 -3.31 -3.91
CA THR A 770 -19.80 -4.01 -5.16
C THR A 770 -20.33 -3.29 -6.41
N GLY A 771 -21.27 -2.36 -6.22
CA GLY A 771 -21.89 -1.59 -7.29
C GLY A 771 -20.90 -0.78 -8.12
N VAL A 772 -19.84 -0.24 -7.50
CA VAL A 772 -18.81 0.53 -8.21
C VAL A 772 -18.06 -0.35 -9.22
N ALA A 773 -17.53 -1.51 -8.79
CA ALA A 773 -16.80 -2.42 -9.67
C ALA A 773 -17.70 -3.01 -10.79
N ILE A 774 -18.96 -3.32 -10.50
CA ILE A 774 -19.93 -3.79 -11.50
C ILE A 774 -20.29 -2.68 -12.49
N GLY A 775 -20.48 -1.46 -11.98
CA GLY A 775 -20.75 -0.28 -12.78
C GLY A 775 -19.60 0.05 -13.72
N LEU A 776 -18.36 -0.09 -13.26
CA LEU A 776 -17.17 0.05 -14.10
C LEU A 776 -17.18 -0.89 -15.31
N LEU A 777 -17.60 -2.15 -15.14
CA LEU A 777 -17.73 -3.07 -16.27
C LEU A 777 -18.83 -2.62 -17.24
N ARG A 778 -19.93 -2.04 -16.76
CA ARG A 778 -20.96 -1.43 -17.63
C ARG A 778 -20.47 -0.18 -18.36
N LEU A 779 -19.46 0.51 -17.85
CA LEU A 779 -18.88 1.69 -18.50
C LEU A 779 -17.67 1.33 -19.37
N ALA A 780 -17.24 0.06 -19.38
CA ALA A 780 -16.05 -0.36 -20.11
C ALA A 780 -16.25 -0.26 -21.63
N PRO A 781 -15.17 0.02 -22.38
CA PRO A 781 -15.22 0.03 -23.84
C PRO A 781 -15.85 -1.25 -24.42
N GLY A 782 -16.81 -1.09 -25.33
CA GLY A 782 -17.60 -2.17 -25.92
C GLY A 782 -18.97 -2.39 -25.28
N SER A 783 -19.28 -1.70 -24.17
CA SER A 783 -20.62 -1.64 -23.59
C SER A 783 -21.53 -0.67 -24.35
N PRO A 784 -22.86 -0.89 -24.42
CA PRO A 784 -23.82 0.03 -25.05
C PRO A 784 -24.13 1.29 -24.22
N VAL A 785 -23.38 1.56 -23.14
CA VAL A 785 -23.59 2.71 -22.26
C VAL A 785 -22.61 3.84 -22.59
N LYS A 786 -23.14 5.02 -22.96
CA LYS A 786 -22.36 6.23 -23.23
C LYS A 786 -22.27 7.11 -22.00
N VAL A 787 -21.09 7.71 -21.77
CA VAL A 787 -20.89 8.71 -20.71
C VAL A 787 -20.48 10.03 -21.32
N ILE A 788 -21.20 11.11 -20.98
CA ILE A 788 -20.95 12.47 -21.43
C ILE A 788 -20.64 13.33 -20.21
N SER A 789 -19.54 14.07 -20.25
CA SER A 789 -19.18 15.01 -19.17
C SER A 789 -19.39 16.45 -19.65
N HIS A 790 -20.27 17.17 -18.96
CA HIS A 790 -20.52 18.61 -19.15
C HIS A 790 -19.79 19.48 -18.14
N ILE A 791 -18.97 18.86 -17.29
CA ILE A 791 -18.05 19.56 -16.41
C ILE A 791 -17.06 20.27 -17.34
N ALA A 792 -17.03 21.61 -17.31
CA ALA A 792 -16.14 22.40 -18.17
C ALA A 792 -14.71 21.88 -18.05
N ARG A 793 -14.19 21.28 -19.12
CA ARG A 793 -12.78 20.88 -19.27
C ARG A 793 -11.91 22.13 -19.48
N ASP A 794 -12.07 23.16 -18.65
CA ASP A 794 -11.30 24.40 -18.76
C ASP A 794 -9.85 24.23 -18.27
N SER A 795 -9.47 23.05 -17.75
CA SER A 795 -8.07 22.64 -17.58
C SER A 795 -7.93 21.12 -17.47
N GLU A 796 -6.83 20.57 -17.98
CA GLU A 796 -6.44 19.15 -17.81
C GLU A 796 -6.08 18.74 -16.36
N ASP A 797 -6.26 19.65 -15.41
CA ASP A 797 -5.89 19.53 -14.00
C ASP A 797 -7.15 19.49 -13.11
N ALA A 798 -7.10 18.74 -12.00
CA ALA A 798 -8.17 18.71 -10.99
C ALA A 798 -8.51 20.14 -10.52
N PRO A 799 -9.75 20.44 -10.08
CA PRO A 799 -10.10 21.79 -9.63
C PRO A 799 -9.20 22.31 -8.49
N PHE A 800 -9.03 23.62 -8.39
CA PHE A 800 -8.28 24.23 -7.28
C PHE A 800 -8.93 23.86 -5.94
N ALA A 801 -8.18 23.22 -5.02
CA ALA A 801 -8.76 22.57 -3.84
C ALA A 801 -8.83 23.45 -2.59
N HIS A 802 -8.40 24.72 -2.66
CA HIS A 802 -8.29 25.58 -1.49
C HIS A 802 -9.11 26.86 -1.63
N TYR A 803 -9.58 27.38 -0.52
CA TYR A 803 -9.86 28.80 -0.35
C TYR A 803 -8.59 29.49 0.09
N VAL A 804 -8.17 30.57 -0.57
CA VAL A 804 -6.99 31.36 -0.22
C VAL A 804 -7.38 32.81 -0.03
N GLY A 805 -6.87 33.42 1.02
CA GLY A 805 -7.30 34.76 1.38
C GLY A 805 -6.52 35.37 2.52
N ARG A 806 -7.22 36.21 3.28
CA ARG A 806 -6.68 36.93 4.43
C ARG A 806 -7.66 36.85 5.58
N VAL A 807 -7.16 37.13 6.78
CA VAL A 807 -8.03 37.41 7.93
C VAL A 807 -8.30 38.91 8.02
N GLN A 808 -9.57 39.27 8.18
CA GLN A 808 -10.02 40.63 8.43
C GLN A 808 -11.01 40.63 9.60
N ARG A 809 -10.73 41.43 10.65
CA ARG A 809 -11.55 41.48 11.88
C ARG A 809 -11.82 40.09 12.49
N ASN A 810 -10.74 39.30 12.64
CA ASN A 810 -10.75 37.93 13.15
C ASN A 810 -11.52 36.90 12.30
N ARG A 811 -11.92 37.24 11.07
CA ARG A 811 -12.63 36.31 10.17
C ARG A 811 -11.88 36.12 8.87
N PHE A 812 -11.86 34.89 8.39
CA PHE A 812 -11.29 34.56 7.09
C PHE A 812 -12.16 35.12 5.96
N VAL A 813 -11.50 35.79 5.03
CA VAL A 813 -12.10 36.35 3.82
C VAL A 813 -11.39 35.74 2.62
N PRO A 814 -12.05 34.85 1.86
CA PRO A 814 -11.45 34.25 0.68
C PRO A 814 -11.29 35.30 -0.43
N GLY A 815 -10.11 35.35 -1.04
CA GLY A 815 -9.85 36.09 -2.28
C GLY A 815 -9.81 35.17 -3.51
N LEU A 816 -9.41 33.92 -3.31
CA LEU A 816 -9.41 32.84 -4.28
C LEU A 816 -10.27 31.70 -3.70
N ALA A 817 -11.26 31.23 -4.45
CA ALA A 817 -12.19 30.20 -3.98
C ALA A 817 -11.80 28.79 -4.47
N GLN A 818 -12.30 27.76 -3.80
CA GLN A 818 -12.20 26.39 -4.31
C GLN A 818 -12.90 26.29 -5.68
N GLY A 819 -12.26 25.61 -6.63
CA GLY A 819 -12.73 25.47 -8.01
C GLY A 819 -12.53 26.71 -8.88
N GLU A 820 -11.82 27.74 -8.41
CA GLU A 820 -11.52 28.92 -9.23
C GLU A 820 -10.67 28.53 -10.45
N ARG A 821 -10.93 29.22 -11.58
CA ARG A 821 -10.22 29.01 -12.83
C ARG A 821 -8.71 29.21 -12.68
N TYR A 822 -7.94 28.29 -13.27
CA TYR A 822 -6.50 28.44 -13.31
C TYR A 822 -6.06 29.67 -14.10
N HIS A 823 -4.89 30.15 -13.72
CA HIS A 823 -4.21 31.30 -14.30
C HIS A 823 -4.96 32.64 -14.23
N THR A 824 -6.03 32.73 -13.46
CA THR A 824 -6.79 33.98 -13.24
C THR A 824 -6.32 34.68 -11.96
N TRP A 825 -5.85 35.92 -12.08
CA TRP A 825 -5.40 36.71 -10.94
C TRP A 825 -6.56 37.22 -10.09
N LYS A 826 -6.44 37.07 -8.77
CA LYS A 826 -7.38 37.59 -7.76
C LYS A 826 -6.64 38.38 -6.69
N GLU A 827 -7.24 39.46 -6.24
CA GLU A 827 -6.68 40.27 -5.15
C GLU A 827 -6.88 39.57 -3.79
N LEU A 828 -5.80 39.37 -3.05
CA LEU A 828 -5.87 38.85 -1.68
C LEU A 828 -5.85 39.97 -0.64
N GLY A 829 -5.10 41.05 -0.88
CA GLY A 829 -5.09 42.22 -0.01
C GLY A 829 -3.78 43.00 0.02
N VAL A 830 -3.55 43.76 1.08
CA VAL A 830 -2.42 44.70 1.19
C VAL A 830 -1.36 44.13 2.15
N PRO A 831 -0.07 44.09 1.77
CA PRO A 831 1.00 43.71 2.69
C PRO A 831 1.24 44.83 3.72
N ARG A 832 1.55 44.45 4.97
CA ARG A 832 1.82 45.38 6.06
C ARG A 832 3.24 45.17 6.56
N GLU A 833 4.05 46.23 6.59
CA GLU A 833 5.45 46.15 7.04
C GLU A 833 6.25 45.05 6.31
N ARG A 834 6.05 44.92 4.99
CA ARG A 834 6.64 43.87 4.13
C ARG A 834 6.19 42.44 4.43
N VAL A 835 5.19 42.26 5.28
CA VAL A 835 4.62 40.95 5.62
C VAL A 835 3.21 40.84 5.08
N PHE A 836 2.90 39.72 4.46
CA PHE A 836 1.53 39.33 4.13
C PHE A 836 1.25 37.97 4.77
N ASN A 837 0.26 37.91 5.65
CA ASN A 837 -0.21 36.65 6.19
C ASN A 837 -1.28 36.11 5.24
N LEU A 838 -0.88 35.14 4.43
CA LEU A 838 -1.77 34.41 3.55
C LEU A 838 -2.41 33.29 4.36
N TYR A 839 -3.72 33.14 4.23
CA TYR A 839 -4.48 32.09 4.89
C TYR A 839 -5.08 31.17 3.84
N HIS A 840 -5.09 29.87 4.09
CA HIS A 840 -5.77 28.92 3.22
C HIS A 840 -6.49 27.80 3.98
N SER A 841 -7.54 27.25 3.38
CA SER A 841 -8.30 26.14 3.94
C SER A 841 -8.93 25.30 2.82
N GLN A 842 -9.04 23.99 3.03
CA GLN A 842 -9.83 23.09 2.17
C GLN A 842 -11.27 22.90 2.69
N SER A 843 -11.60 23.50 3.84
CA SER A 843 -12.93 23.39 4.42
C SER A 843 -13.94 24.22 3.63
N PRO A 844 -15.10 23.66 3.23
CA PRO A 844 -16.18 24.43 2.62
C PRO A 844 -16.68 25.60 3.49
N ARG A 845 -16.46 25.54 4.83
CA ARG A 845 -16.79 26.64 5.75
C ARG A 845 -15.98 27.90 5.49
N ALA A 846 -14.82 27.80 4.85
CA ALA A 846 -13.99 28.95 4.53
C ALA A 846 -14.69 29.94 3.56
N HIS A 847 -15.73 29.50 2.84
CA HIS A 847 -16.54 30.39 2.00
C HIS A 847 -17.61 31.19 2.78
N THR A 848 -17.99 30.78 3.99
CA THR A 848 -19.12 31.40 4.71
C THR A 848 -18.77 32.75 5.35
N GLY A 849 -17.47 33.06 5.46
CA GLY A 849 -16.98 34.24 6.16
C GLY A 849 -17.16 34.17 7.68
N GLU A 850 -17.43 32.98 8.23
CA GLU A 850 -17.60 32.75 9.66
C GLU A 850 -16.37 32.12 10.32
N MET A 851 -15.43 31.61 9.51
CA MET A 851 -14.23 30.94 10.02
C MET A 851 -13.27 31.93 10.70
N GLU A 852 -12.82 31.64 11.92
CA GLU A 852 -12.02 32.55 12.73
C GLU A 852 -10.50 32.34 12.58
N ASP A 853 -9.68 33.35 12.93
CA ASP A 853 -8.22 33.23 12.95
C ASP A 853 -7.77 32.18 13.98
N GLY A 854 -6.99 31.19 13.55
CA GLY A 854 -6.53 30.08 14.39
C GLY A 854 -7.49 28.89 14.50
N GLU A 855 -8.59 28.87 13.75
CA GLU A 855 -9.54 27.74 13.72
C GLU A 855 -8.97 26.49 13.01
N THR A 856 -9.41 25.31 13.47
CA THR A 856 -9.32 23.99 12.83
C THR A 856 -9.38 24.02 11.29
N GLY A 857 -8.28 23.72 10.59
CA GLY A 857 -8.25 23.61 9.13
C GLY A 857 -8.04 24.95 8.40
N LEU A 858 -7.78 26.04 9.12
CA LEU A 858 -7.30 27.30 8.54
C LEU A 858 -5.79 27.44 8.76
N HIS A 859 -5.02 27.32 7.69
CA HIS A 859 -3.56 27.37 7.73
C HIS A 859 -3.07 28.79 7.44
N LYS A 860 -2.00 29.20 8.13
CA LYS A 860 -1.42 30.54 8.03
C LYS A 860 0.01 30.49 7.52
N LEU A 861 0.23 31.09 6.36
CA LEU A 861 1.54 31.25 5.73
C LEU A 861 2.00 32.70 5.86
N ARG A 862 3.11 32.92 6.57
CA ARG A 862 3.73 34.24 6.73
C ARG A 862 4.69 34.51 5.57
N LEU A 863 4.28 35.38 4.65
CA LEU A 863 5.10 35.77 3.50
C LEU A 863 5.86 37.05 3.79
N THR A 864 7.17 37.03 3.54
CA THR A 864 8.03 38.23 3.63
C THR A 864 8.35 38.70 2.21
N ILE A 865 7.91 39.91 1.86
CA ILE A 865 8.02 40.47 0.51
C ILE A 865 9.20 41.44 0.46
N ALA A 866 10.17 41.17 -0.41
CA ALA A 866 11.43 41.91 -0.48
C ALA A 866 11.32 43.17 -1.36
N GLY A 867 11.42 44.37 -0.76
CA GLY A 867 11.42 45.66 -1.47
C GLY A 867 10.51 46.71 -0.82
N ASP A 868 10.40 47.90 -1.40
CA ASP A 868 9.41 48.92 -1.01
C ASP A 868 8.16 48.77 -1.87
N HIS A 869 7.03 48.43 -1.22
CA HIS A 869 5.76 48.07 -1.87
C HIS A 869 4.62 48.95 -1.38
N GLN A 870 4.92 50.18 -0.95
CA GLN A 870 3.89 51.13 -0.54
C GLN A 870 2.88 51.35 -1.69
N GLY A 871 1.61 51.07 -1.41
CA GLY A 871 0.51 51.19 -2.39
C GLY A 871 0.27 49.95 -3.25
N HIS A 872 1.10 48.91 -3.17
CA HIS A 872 0.90 47.66 -3.90
C HIS A 872 -0.03 46.70 -3.13
N ARG A 873 -0.70 45.82 -3.88
CA ARG A 873 -1.55 44.73 -3.35
C ARG A 873 -0.96 43.38 -3.75
N VAL A 874 -1.22 42.37 -2.93
CA VAL A 874 -0.90 40.97 -3.21
C VAL A 874 -2.01 40.35 -4.04
N TYR A 875 -1.64 39.76 -5.15
CA TYR A 875 -2.51 38.98 -6.02
C TYR A 875 -2.06 37.53 -6.03
N ALA A 876 -3.03 36.62 -6.17
CA ALA A 876 -2.79 35.20 -6.32
C ALA A 876 -3.55 34.67 -7.55
N LYS A 877 -2.96 33.69 -8.23
CA LYS A 877 -3.68 32.86 -9.18
C LYS A 877 -3.39 31.40 -8.88
N ALA A 878 -4.39 30.55 -9.04
CA ALA A 878 -4.19 29.12 -8.97
C ALA A 878 -3.42 28.64 -10.22
N ILE A 879 -2.42 27.78 -10.02
CA ILE A 879 -1.61 27.17 -11.09
C ILE A 879 -1.60 25.63 -11.03
N GLY A 880 -2.30 25.06 -10.04
CA GLY A 880 -2.52 23.64 -9.85
C GLY A 880 -3.39 23.39 -8.61
N PRO A 881 -3.84 22.15 -8.30
CA PRO A 881 -4.87 21.88 -7.29
C PRO A 881 -4.52 22.37 -5.88
N HIS A 882 -3.23 22.38 -5.56
CA HIS A 882 -2.70 22.90 -4.29
C HIS A 882 -1.65 24.00 -4.51
N GLN A 883 -1.52 24.53 -5.73
CA GLN A 883 -0.45 25.45 -6.07
C GLN A 883 -0.99 26.83 -6.44
N VAL A 884 -0.36 27.87 -5.88
CA VAL A 884 -0.67 29.27 -6.20
C VAL A 884 0.59 30.02 -6.57
N GLN A 885 0.49 30.86 -7.60
CA GLN A 885 1.51 31.86 -7.91
C GLN A 885 1.08 33.19 -7.28
N LEU A 886 2.04 33.89 -6.66
CA LEU A 886 1.83 35.15 -5.97
C LEU A 886 2.67 36.26 -6.61
N CYS A 887 2.09 37.44 -6.68
CA CYS A 887 2.78 38.65 -7.08
C CYS A 887 2.28 39.87 -6.31
N THR A 888 3.02 40.97 -6.43
CA THR A 888 2.55 42.29 -6.01
C THR A 888 2.49 43.24 -7.19
N ALA A 889 1.41 44.03 -7.25
CA ALA A 889 1.19 45.04 -8.27
C ALA A 889 0.43 46.24 -7.68
N SER A 890 0.51 47.38 -8.35
CA SER A 890 -0.21 48.61 -7.95
C SER A 890 -1.71 48.54 -8.26
N SER A 891 -2.10 47.81 -9.32
CA SER A 891 -3.49 47.49 -9.67
C SER A 891 -3.57 46.21 -10.50
N LEU A 892 -4.80 45.74 -10.79
CA LEU A 892 -5.02 44.58 -11.65
C LEU A 892 -4.59 44.88 -13.10
N GLU A 893 -4.82 46.11 -13.57
CA GLU A 893 -4.43 46.55 -14.90
C GLU A 893 -2.90 46.60 -15.07
N ALA A 894 -2.17 47.04 -14.02
CA ALA A 894 -0.71 47.01 -14.02
C ALA A 894 -0.16 45.56 -14.04
N LEU A 895 -0.83 44.67 -13.31
CA LEU A 895 -0.51 43.24 -13.29
C LEU A 895 -0.71 42.58 -14.65
N GLU A 896 -1.82 42.87 -15.33
CA GLU A 896 -2.11 42.38 -16.69
C GLU A 896 -1.15 42.95 -17.74
N ALA A 897 -0.66 44.17 -17.53
CA ALA A 897 0.39 44.79 -18.34
C ALA A 897 1.81 44.24 -18.04
N GLY A 898 1.95 43.31 -17.08
CA GLY A 898 3.22 42.69 -16.70
C GLY A 898 4.07 43.49 -15.71
N ASP A 899 3.56 44.62 -15.20
CA ASP A 899 4.24 45.45 -14.19
C ASP A 899 3.94 44.90 -12.78
N CYS A 900 4.58 43.78 -12.46
CA CYS A 900 4.43 43.10 -11.17
C CYS A 900 5.76 42.55 -10.65
N SER A 901 5.89 42.55 -9.32
CA SER A 901 6.99 41.86 -8.64
C SER A 901 6.51 40.49 -8.21
N VAL A 902 6.96 39.44 -8.90
CA VAL A 902 6.66 38.04 -8.54
C VAL A 902 7.21 37.77 -7.14
N VAL A 903 6.32 37.33 -6.24
CA VAL A 903 6.67 36.97 -4.85
C VAL A 903 7.17 35.53 -4.80
N GLY A 904 6.54 34.64 -5.57
CA GLY A 904 6.92 33.23 -5.68
C GLY A 904 5.74 32.32 -5.98
N GLU A 905 6.01 31.01 -6.03
CA GLU A 905 5.00 29.95 -6.12
C GLU A 905 4.96 29.19 -4.81
N LEU A 906 3.76 28.88 -4.32
CA LEU A 906 3.54 28.16 -3.08
C LEU A 906 2.75 26.88 -3.35
N ASP A 907 3.20 25.81 -2.71
CA ASP A 907 2.48 24.54 -2.61
C ASP A 907 1.76 24.48 -1.25
N LEU A 908 0.46 24.75 -1.28
CA LEU A 908 -0.44 24.79 -0.14
C LEU A 908 -0.71 23.41 0.47
N ALA A 909 -0.21 22.32 -0.14
CA ALA A 909 -0.26 20.99 0.47
C ALA A 909 0.84 20.79 1.53
N LYS A 910 1.89 21.64 1.54
CA LYS A 910 3.09 21.44 2.38
C LYS A 910 3.07 22.19 3.72
N GLY A 911 2.00 22.93 4.02
CA GLY A 911 1.81 23.62 5.31
C GLY A 911 2.62 24.89 5.46
#